data_AF-A0A954D2P1-F1
#
_entry.id   AF-A0A954D2P1-F1
#
_cell.length_a   1.000
_cell.length_b   1.000
_cell.length_c   1.000
_cell.angle_alpha   90.00
_cell.angle_beta   90.00
_cell.angle_gamma   90.00
#
_symmetry.space_group_name_H-M   'P 1'
#
loop_
_entity.id
_entity.type
_entity.pdbx_description
1 polymer ?
#
loop_
_entity_poly.entity_id
_entity_poly.type
_entity_poly.pdbx_seq_one_letter_code
_entity_poly.pdbx_strand_id
1 'polypeptide(L)'
;MSIARFATLFLLLVEFAVPSPLRAQDASAPYPQDPPLVHWQRTLADALQLSKKLRAPLLVVANMDGETACEQLVRVHYRKADFAALANRYVAVIGARERHNPRDYDDRGRRIPCPRFGCVTCGEHIAIEPELFAKYFKGRGVAPRHIGISPDGKELFDRFLDRSLDNVYRALRDNAKQDAALRVTSADRSIAGLAKSVAHRDRAELEGKFAEGNAAQRRAILQGVATGGVWQPDVLEQALRVEDHAVREAAVLALDKTVVPDGLPVLLRAAGTATDDGQYRKLLATLERIAGTDKSCRRALVIRRALQAPGKIDPAAWERAYAAASSSGAVATVEVVPDEELPELDQRIESWTKKAKAGDPDGKLSLDIAGANLRYAINRMQHRKDPTFLLQDAVAAAGRAVQNGCSKAAAAPLLARAHWLLNDPSKASEQAALAVESPGLVPAASPTSAAVLDIYARHQADLVRAVGNDLEKEFPAAAASNAHAAYRALAHHPAATEAQLTAHVVMLWNLGAQHEAMVALRAALRRFPAAGSLHTYLRTHVQWRGGDTALATAYDGFDTTPEGKAAIEWFAGYAILKAANAQVSARQYAAARQLYGKAVRAFESSAAANQDYRDSALQYCALAHGGAARAALDSGAFDAALESVAAGLKAHPSGMEAKDELGNSIGRTARRLRRHLEQGGKVELVARLDKLLEEHGKKE
;
A
#
# COMPACT_ATOMS: atom_id res chain seq x y z
N MET A 1 -33.83 -2.37 10.04
CA MET A 1 -32.85 -1.80 9.09
C MET A 1 -32.09 -2.96 8.45
N SER A 2 -32.04 -3.02 7.11
CA SER A 2 -31.61 -4.20 6.34
C SER A 2 -30.09 -4.44 6.35
N ILE A 3 -29.72 -5.71 6.56
CA ILE A 3 -28.36 -6.28 6.50
C ILE A 3 -27.64 -5.97 5.17
N ALA A 4 -28.37 -5.65 4.10
CA ALA A 4 -27.79 -5.22 2.83
C ALA A 4 -27.05 -3.88 2.91
N ARG A 5 -27.38 -2.99 3.86
CA ARG A 5 -26.60 -1.76 4.09
C ARG A 5 -25.30 -2.00 4.86
N PHE A 6 -25.17 -3.12 5.58
CA PHE A 6 -23.95 -3.43 6.33
C PHE A 6 -22.80 -3.88 5.42
N ALA A 7 -23.10 -4.61 4.33
CA ALA A 7 -22.09 -5.01 3.34
C ALA A 7 -21.58 -3.82 2.49
N THR A 8 -22.43 -2.82 2.23
CA THR A 8 -22.05 -1.61 1.49
C THR A 8 -21.35 -0.57 2.38
N LEU A 9 -21.68 -0.51 3.69
CA LEU A 9 -21.02 0.40 4.63
C LEU A 9 -19.63 -0.11 5.08
N PHE A 10 -19.38 -1.43 5.03
CA PHE A 10 -18.06 -2.01 5.34
C PHE A 10 -17.01 -1.76 4.23
N LEU A 11 -17.44 -1.44 3.01
CA LEU A 11 -16.59 -1.01 1.90
C LEU A 11 -16.30 0.51 1.90
N LEU A 12 -17.03 1.30 2.70
CA LEU A 12 -16.91 2.76 2.78
C LEU A 12 -16.14 3.26 4.02
N LEU A 13 -15.79 2.39 4.97
CA LEU A 13 -15.12 2.77 6.23
C LEU A 13 -13.65 2.37 6.34
N VAL A 14 -13.03 1.93 5.24
CA VAL A 14 -11.56 1.83 5.10
C VAL A 14 -11.01 3.12 4.46
N GLU A 15 -11.40 4.29 5.02
CA GLU A 15 -10.84 5.62 4.67
C GLU A 15 -9.71 6.06 5.62
N PHE A 16 -9.10 5.13 6.35
CA PHE A 16 -7.83 5.40 7.03
C PHE A 16 -6.65 5.09 6.11
N ALA A 17 -6.15 6.14 5.45
CA ALA A 17 -4.75 6.37 5.06
C ALA A 17 -3.88 5.19 4.56
N VAL A 18 -4.40 4.25 3.77
CA VAL A 18 -3.79 4.16 2.44
C VAL A 18 -4.18 5.49 1.82
N PRO A 19 -3.27 6.42 1.48
CA PRO A 19 -3.70 7.60 0.74
C PRO A 19 -4.50 7.04 -0.43
N SER A 20 -5.83 7.24 -0.44
CA SER A 20 -6.64 7.08 -1.65
C SER A 20 -5.76 7.68 -2.73
N PRO A 21 -5.41 6.95 -3.81
CA PRO A 21 -4.52 7.50 -4.83
C PRO A 21 -5.16 8.82 -5.19
N LEU A 22 -4.58 9.91 -4.68
CA LEU A 22 -5.22 11.23 -4.71
C LEU A 22 -5.36 11.43 -6.19
N ARG A 23 -6.62 11.35 -6.66
CA ARG A 23 -6.91 11.23 -8.07
C ARG A 23 -6.22 12.45 -8.66
N ALA A 24 -5.17 12.22 -9.45
CA ALA A 24 -4.49 13.30 -10.14
C ALA A 24 -5.61 14.10 -10.80
N GLN A 25 -5.75 15.38 -10.45
CA GLN A 25 -6.85 16.20 -10.96
C GLN A 25 -6.91 16.02 -12.48
N ASP A 26 -8.12 15.91 -13.03
CA ASP A 26 -8.34 15.77 -14.47
C ASP A 26 -7.45 16.78 -15.19
N ALA A 27 -6.48 16.25 -15.91
CA ALA A 27 -5.33 17.01 -16.34
C ALA A 27 -5.80 18.20 -17.19
N SER A 28 -5.54 19.41 -16.70
CA SER A 28 -5.40 20.57 -17.56
C SER A 28 -4.44 20.25 -18.72
N ALA A 29 -4.52 21.00 -19.82
CA ALA A 29 -3.69 20.78 -21.00
C ALA A 29 -2.22 20.45 -20.61
N PRO A 30 -1.60 19.42 -21.23
CA PRO A 30 -0.30 18.90 -20.83
C PRO A 30 0.72 20.03 -20.68
N TYR A 31 1.55 19.96 -19.63
CA TYR A 31 2.58 20.97 -19.40
C TYR A 31 3.56 21.02 -20.59
N PRO A 32 4.15 22.19 -20.87
CA PRO A 32 5.20 22.30 -21.86
C PRO A 32 6.32 21.28 -21.60
N GLN A 33 6.84 20.68 -22.67
CA GLN A 33 7.89 19.66 -22.60
C GLN A 33 9.22 20.24 -22.10
N ASP A 34 9.45 21.54 -22.27
CA ASP A 34 10.65 22.20 -21.77
C ASP A 34 10.67 22.18 -20.23
N PRO A 35 11.78 21.72 -19.61
CA PRO A 35 11.88 21.64 -18.16
C PRO A 35 11.99 23.05 -17.55
N PRO A 36 11.46 23.27 -16.34
CA PRO A 36 11.76 24.46 -15.55
C PRO A 36 13.27 24.64 -15.36
N LEU A 37 13.73 25.88 -15.48
CA LEU A 37 15.13 26.28 -15.40
C LEU A 37 15.53 26.82 -14.01
N VAL A 38 14.57 27.01 -13.11
CA VAL A 38 14.83 27.45 -11.72
C VAL A 38 15.34 26.28 -10.87
N HIS A 39 16.34 26.55 -10.04
CA HIS A 39 17.06 25.57 -9.23
C HIS A 39 16.56 25.49 -7.79
N TRP A 40 15.46 24.76 -7.61
CA TRP A 40 14.85 24.52 -6.31
C TRP A 40 15.65 23.50 -5.48
N GLN A 41 15.93 23.85 -4.23
CA GLN A 41 16.41 22.91 -3.23
C GLN A 41 15.26 22.01 -2.75
N ARG A 42 15.60 20.79 -2.35
CA ARG A 42 14.64 19.73 -2.02
C ARG A 42 14.03 19.87 -0.62
N THR A 43 14.75 20.53 0.30
CA THR A 43 14.30 20.77 1.68
C THR A 43 14.64 22.20 2.11
N LEU A 44 13.92 22.72 3.11
CA LEU A 44 14.23 24.02 3.70
C LEU A 44 15.57 23.99 4.45
N ALA A 45 15.85 22.89 5.16
CA ALA A 45 17.09 22.72 5.90
C ALA A 45 18.34 22.82 5.00
N ASP A 46 18.33 22.11 3.86
CA ASP A 46 19.42 22.16 2.87
C ASP A 46 19.58 23.59 2.32
N ALA A 47 18.46 24.26 2.02
CA ALA A 47 18.46 25.62 1.49
C ALA A 47 19.05 26.64 2.48
N LEU A 48 18.69 26.53 3.77
CA LEU A 48 19.25 27.38 4.82
C LEU A 48 20.75 27.14 5.01
N GLN A 49 21.18 25.87 5.00
CA GLN A 49 22.60 25.52 5.07
C GLN A 49 23.39 26.11 3.90
N LEU A 50 22.87 26.00 2.68
CA LEU A 50 23.50 26.57 1.48
C LEU A 50 23.51 28.10 1.49
N SER A 51 22.41 28.74 1.88
CA SER A 51 22.31 30.19 1.99
C SER A 51 23.39 30.73 2.94
N LYS A 52 23.55 30.11 4.11
CA LYS A 52 24.61 30.46 5.07
C LYS A 52 26.01 30.21 4.52
N LYS A 53 26.26 29.04 3.92
CA LYS A 53 27.57 28.65 3.38
C LYS A 53 28.02 29.57 2.25
N LEU A 54 27.11 29.93 1.35
CA LEU A 54 27.38 30.74 0.16
C LEU A 54 27.21 32.25 0.41
N ARG A 55 26.73 32.64 1.60
CA ARG A 55 26.29 34.02 1.92
C ARG A 55 25.33 34.58 0.87
N ALA A 56 24.43 33.72 0.42
CA ALA A 56 23.47 33.96 -0.65
C ALA A 56 22.06 34.15 -0.07
N PRO A 57 21.24 35.07 -0.61
CA PRO A 57 19.86 35.21 -0.17
C PRO A 57 19.04 33.96 -0.52
N LEU A 58 18.04 33.65 0.31
CA LEU A 58 17.05 32.62 0.09
C LEU A 58 15.87 33.21 -0.70
N LEU A 59 15.35 32.46 -1.67
CA LEU A 59 14.10 32.76 -2.37
C LEU A 59 13.06 31.73 -1.94
N VAL A 60 12.01 32.18 -1.24
CA VAL A 60 10.92 31.34 -0.74
C VAL A 60 9.66 31.59 -1.57
N VAL A 61 9.11 30.53 -2.15
CA VAL A 61 7.98 30.64 -3.08
C VAL A 61 6.81 29.76 -2.65
N ALA A 62 5.59 30.30 -2.69
CA ALA A 62 4.35 29.53 -2.64
C ALA A 62 3.67 29.54 -4.02
N ASN A 63 3.20 28.38 -4.47
CA ASN A 63 2.47 28.20 -5.73
C ASN A 63 1.20 27.35 -5.47
N MET A 64 0.16 27.57 -6.28
CA MET A 64 -1.12 26.88 -6.17
C MET A 64 -1.66 26.57 -7.56
N ASP A 65 -2.22 25.38 -7.75
CA ASP A 65 -2.83 25.00 -9.03
C ASP A 65 -4.11 25.81 -9.31
N GLY A 66 -4.36 26.10 -10.58
CA GLY A 66 -5.60 26.75 -11.03
C GLY A 66 -5.66 28.27 -10.79
N GLU A 67 -4.71 28.84 -10.06
CA GLU A 67 -4.56 30.29 -9.96
C GLU A 67 -3.78 30.81 -11.18
N THR A 68 -4.35 31.80 -11.88
CA THR A 68 -3.86 32.27 -13.19
C THR A 68 -2.40 32.72 -13.16
N ALA A 69 -1.98 33.49 -12.16
CA ALA A 69 -0.60 33.96 -12.06
C ALA A 69 0.38 32.81 -11.73
N CYS A 70 -0.03 31.83 -10.91
CA CYS A 70 0.72 30.60 -10.65
C CYS A 70 0.90 29.76 -11.92
N GLU A 71 -0.18 29.61 -12.71
CA GLU A 71 -0.13 28.91 -14.00
C GLU A 71 0.80 29.61 -14.98
N GLN A 72 0.75 30.95 -15.05
CA GLN A 72 1.63 31.72 -15.92
C GLN A 72 3.10 31.59 -15.48
N LEU A 73 3.38 31.68 -14.17
CA LEU A 73 4.72 31.49 -13.62
C LEU A 73 5.28 30.12 -13.98
N VAL A 74 4.50 29.06 -13.76
CA VAL A 74 4.91 27.69 -14.04
C VAL A 74 5.07 27.48 -15.53
N ARG A 75 4.03 27.69 -16.34
CA ARG A 75 4.02 27.35 -17.77
C ARG A 75 4.98 28.21 -18.60
N VAL A 76 5.29 29.42 -18.14
CA VAL A 76 6.10 30.38 -18.91
C VAL A 76 7.36 30.78 -18.15
N HIS A 77 7.24 31.48 -17.02
CA HIS A 77 8.38 32.22 -16.45
C HIS A 77 9.47 31.32 -15.86
N TYR A 78 9.12 30.25 -15.16
CA TYR A 78 10.11 29.30 -14.62
C TYR A 78 10.90 28.57 -15.71
N ARG A 79 10.46 28.63 -16.96
CA ARG A 79 11.13 28.06 -18.14
C ARG A 79 11.90 29.08 -18.96
N LYS A 80 11.75 30.39 -18.68
CA LYS A 80 12.51 31.43 -19.37
C LYS A 80 13.90 31.60 -18.78
N ALA A 81 14.91 31.70 -19.65
CA ALA A 81 16.30 31.84 -19.25
C ALA A 81 16.56 33.13 -18.44
N ASP A 82 15.90 34.23 -18.78
CA ASP A 82 16.06 35.53 -18.11
C ASP A 82 15.55 35.50 -16.66
N PHE A 83 14.38 34.93 -16.42
CA PHE A 83 13.83 34.75 -15.08
C PHE A 83 14.67 33.79 -14.27
N ALA A 84 15.05 32.65 -14.85
CA ALA A 84 15.89 31.66 -14.19
C ALA A 84 17.25 32.25 -13.81
N ALA A 85 17.86 33.06 -14.67
CA ALA A 85 19.11 33.75 -14.35
C ALA A 85 18.99 34.67 -13.12
N LEU A 86 17.84 35.33 -12.93
CA LEU A 86 17.56 36.14 -11.74
C LEU A 86 17.28 35.26 -10.51
N ALA A 87 16.37 34.29 -10.63
CA ALA A 87 15.98 33.41 -9.52
C ALA A 87 17.15 32.55 -9.01
N ASN A 88 18.05 32.10 -9.89
CA ASN A 88 19.21 31.28 -9.56
C ASN A 88 20.38 32.09 -8.95
N ARG A 89 20.21 33.39 -8.71
CA ARG A 89 21.06 34.20 -7.82
C ARG A 89 20.63 34.08 -6.35
N TYR A 90 19.62 33.28 -6.07
CA TYR A 90 19.14 32.92 -4.74
C TYR A 90 19.30 31.42 -4.52
N VAL A 91 19.32 31.01 -3.25
CA VAL A 91 19.03 29.61 -2.90
C VAL A 91 17.51 29.48 -2.86
N ALA A 92 16.92 28.82 -3.86
CA ALA A 92 15.46 28.83 -4.03
C ALA A 92 14.79 27.59 -3.41
N VAL A 93 13.62 27.78 -2.80
CA VAL A 93 12.69 26.73 -2.34
C VAL A 93 11.26 27.07 -2.74
N ILE A 94 10.45 26.04 -2.97
CA ILE A 94 9.05 26.19 -3.39
C ILE A 94 8.15 25.22 -2.63
N GLY A 95 7.02 25.74 -2.14
CA GLY A 95 5.93 24.99 -1.53
C GLY A 95 4.66 25.02 -2.40
N ALA A 96 4.04 23.86 -2.59
CA ALA A 96 2.74 23.72 -3.25
C ALA A 96 2.04 22.45 -2.75
N ARG A 97 0.72 22.45 -2.63
CA ARG A 97 -0.06 21.37 -1.97
C ARG A 97 -0.47 20.26 -2.93
N GLU A 98 -0.56 20.56 -4.21
CA GLU A 98 -1.13 19.68 -5.21
C GLU A 98 -0.10 18.69 -5.76
N ARG A 99 -0.54 17.45 -6.01
CA ARG A 99 0.30 16.38 -6.55
C ARG A 99 0.05 16.21 -8.04
N HIS A 100 1.11 16.28 -8.85
CA HIS A 100 1.06 16.12 -10.32
C HIS A 100 1.56 14.77 -10.81
N ASN A 101 2.41 14.11 -10.04
CA ASN A 101 2.85 12.74 -10.28
C ASN A 101 2.24 11.80 -9.23
N PRO A 102 1.75 10.61 -9.62
CA PRO A 102 1.14 9.67 -8.67
C PRO A 102 2.11 9.21 -7.58
N ARG A 103 3.42 9.31 -7.83
CA ARG A 103 4.51 8.93 -6.92
C ARG A 103 5.74 9.80 -7.16
N ASP A 104 6.65 9.82 -6.18
CA ASP A 104 7.86 10.63 -6.21
C ASP A 104 9.10 9.88 -6.74
N TYR A 105 9.03 8.55 -6.79
CA TYR A 105 10.09 7.68 -7.29
C TYR A 105 9.52 6.63 -8.25
N ASP A 106 10.28 6.26 -9.27
CA ASP A 106 9.94 5.16 -10.16
C ASP A 106 10.28 3.79 -9.54
N ASP A 107 10.03 2.72 -10.29
CA ASP A 107 10.29 1.34 -9.88
C ASP A 107 11.75 1.06 -9.50
N ARG A 108 12.69 1.86 -10.03
CA ARG A 108 14.13 1.74 -9.77
C ARG A 108 14.60 2.72 -8.70
N GLY A 109 13.68 3.42 -8.06
CA GLY A 109 13.97 4.43 -7.04
C GLY A 109 14.54 5.71 -7.60
N ARG A 110 14.47 5.92 -8.92
CA ARG A 110 14.87 7.20 -9.52
C ARG A 110 13.76 8.21 -9.25
N ARG A 111 14.14 9.43 -8.89
CA ARG A 111 13.20 10.52 -8.64
C ARG A 111 12.37 10.81 -9.88
N ILE A 112 11.11 11.18 -9.67
CA ILE A 112 10.22 11.68 -10.70
C ILE A 112 10.04 13.19 -10.49
N PRO A 113 10.79 14.03 -11.23
CA PRO A 113 10.60 15.47 -11.34
C PRO A 113 9.12 15.88 -11.40
N CYS A 114 8.71 16.82 -10.55
CA CYS A 114 7.41 17.47 -10.71
C CYS A 114 7.38 18.20 -12.07
N PRO A 115 6.40 17.96 -12.95
CA PRO A 115 6.34 18.63 -14.26
C PRO A 115 6.24 20.16 -14.16
N ARG A 116 5.75 20.69 -13.04
CA ARG A 116 5.67 22.14 -12.79
C ARG A 116 7.01 22.76 -12.39
N PHE A 117 7.79 22.05 -11.58
CA PHE A 117 8.96 22.62 -10.89
C PHE A 117 10.31 21.98 -11.27
N GLY A 118 10.31 20.87 -12.00
CA GLY A 118 11.52 20.24 -12.52
C GLY A 118 12.31 19.52 -11.44
N CYS A 119 13.32 20.18 -10.86
CA CYS A 119 14.32 19.49 -10.03
C CYS A 119 13.83 18.97 -8.67
N VAL A 120 12.60 19.27 -8.26
CA VAL A 120 11.94 18.75 -7.05
C VAL A 120 10.81 17.78 -7.38
N THR A 121 10.56 16.79 -6.53
CA THR A 121 9.41 15.87 -6.65
C THR A 121 8.14 16.51 -6.09
N CYS A 122 6.98 15.90 -6.34
CA CYS A 122 5.73 16.38 -5.76
C CYS A 122 5.74 16.30 -4.23
N GLY A 123 6.19 15.18 -3.68
CA GLY A 123 6.34 14.99 -2.24
C GLY A 123 7.24 16.03 -1.58
N GLU A 124 8.36 16.42 -2.22
CA GLU A 124 9.28 17.42 -1.66
C GLU A 124 8.64 18.80 -1.54
N HIS A 125 7.99 19.31 -2.60
CA HIS A 125 7.36 20.63 -2.52
C HIS A 125 6.07 20.64 -1.69
N ILE A 126 5.43 19.49 -1.49
CA ILE A 126 4.30 19.33 -0.56
C ILE A 126 4.82 19.32 0.89
N ALA A 127 5.87 18.54 1.16
CA ALA A 127 6.40 18.38 2.51
C ALA A 127 6.99 19.67 3.07
N ILE A 128 7.64 20.48 2.23
CA ILE A 128 8.23 21.76 2.66
C ILE A 128 7.18 22.85 2.90
N GLU A 129 5.98 22.76 2.29
CA GLU A 129 4.97 23.82 2.32
C GLU A 129 4.60 24.26 3.75
N PRO A 130 4.26 23.37 4.69
CA PRO A 130 3.86 23.78 6.04
C PRO A 130 4.96 24.56 6.76
N GLU A 131 6.23 24.18 6.56
CA GLU A 131 7.38 24.88 7.13
C GLU A 131 7.51 26.30 6.56
N LEU A 132 7.34 26.46 5.24
CA LEU A 132 7.38 27.78 4.60
C LEU A 132 6.25 28.67 5.12
N PHE A 133 5.05 28.11 5.29
CA PHE A 133 3.89 28.86 5.79
C PHE A 133 4.02 29.28 7.24
N ALA A 134 4.51 28.38 8.10
CA ALA A 134 4.78 28.68 9.49
C ALA A 134 5.87 29.74 9.66
N LYS A 135 6.97 29.63 8.88
CA LYS A 135 8.17 30.45 9.09
C LYS A 135 8.16 31.78 8.34
N TYR A 136 7.66 31.80 7.10
CA TYR A 136 7.79 32.97 6.21
C TYR A 136 6.46 33.57 5.79
N PHE A 137 5.40 32.78 5.63
CA PHE A 137 4.11 33.31 5.17
C PHE A 137 3.15 33.75 6.28
N LYS A 138 3.56 33.67 7.55
CA LYS A 138 2.75 34.09 8.72
C LYS A 138 1.39 33.35 8.76
N GLY A 139 1.37 32.08 8.33
CA GLY A 139 0.17 31.25 8.25
C GLY A 139 -0.85 31.63 7.15
N ARG A 140 -0.54 32.61 6.27
CA ARG A 140 -1.50 33.09 5.25
C ARG A 140 -1.35 32.35 3.93
N GLY A 141 -2.37 31.56 3.58
CA GLY A 141 -2.62 30.81 2.33
C GLY A 141 -2.65 31.59 1.01
N VAL A 142 -1.74 32.53 0.75
CA VAL A 142 -1.76 33.37 -0.47
C VAL A 142 -0.71 32.89 -1.47
N ALA A 143 -1.13 32.61 -2.70
CA ALA A 143 -0.28 32.25 -3.84
C ALA A 143 -0.70 33.01 -5.12
N PRO A 144 0.24 33.32 -6.03
CA PRO A 144 1.67 33.14 -5.89
C PRO A 144 2.23 34.14 -4.87
N ARG A 145 3.26 33.72 -4.14
CA ARG A 145 3.98 34.59 -3.21
C ARG A 145 5.48 34.31 -3.30
N HIS A 146 6.28 35.36 -3.44
CA HIS A 146 7.74 35.29 -3.53
C HIS A 146 8.35 36.18 -2.45
N ILE A 147 9.15 35.58 -1.57
CA ILE A 147 9.86 36.28 -0.51
C ILE A 147 11.36 36.11 -0.70
N GLY A 148 12.08 37.23 -0.69
CA GLY A 148 13.53 37.25 -0.61
C GLY A 148 13.96 37.38 0.85
N ILE A 149 14.81 36.48 1.33
CA ILE A 149 15.38 36.53 2.70
C ILE A 149 16.89 36.64 2.59
N SER A 150 17.49 37.58 3.29
CA SER A 150 18.95 37.76 3.33
C SER A 150 19.62 36.62 4.11
N PRO A 151 20.95 36.44 3.98
CA PRO A 151 21.68 35.44 4.76
C PRO A 151 21.59 35.62 6.29
N ASP A 152 21.34 36.85 6.76
CA ASP A 152 21.09 37.19 8.18
C ASP A 152 19.62 37.03 8.59
N GLY A 153 18.75 36.55 7.69
CA GLY A 153 17.35 36.24 7.98
C GLY A 153 16.38 37.42 7.84
N LYS A 154 16.82 38.58 7.34
CA LYS A 154 15.96 39.74 7.11
C LYS A 154 15.19 39.60 5.81
N GLU A 155 13.94 40.04 5.82
CA GLU A 155 13.14 40.13 4.61
C GLU A 155 13.70 41.24 3.69
N LEU A 156 14.03 40.86 2.45
CA LEU A 156 14.48 41.76 1.38
C LEU A 156 13.27 42.29 0.60
N PHE A 157 12.31 41.40 0.33
CA PHE A 157 11.04 41.72 -0.32
C PHE A 157 10.01 40.62 -0.03
N ASP A 158 8.73 40.97 -0.15
CA ASP A 158 7.58 40.05 -0.10
C ASP A 158 6.57 40.48 -1.18
N ARG A 159 6.43 39.67 -2.23
CA ARG A 159 5.55 39.92 -3.37
C ARG A 159 4.41 38.93 -3.39
N PHE A 160 3.17 39.41 -3.30
CA PHE A 160 1.93 38.63 -3.46
C PHE A 160 0.82 39.54 -3.97
N LEU A 161 -0.20 38.96 -4.64
CA LEU A 161 -1.32 39.70 -5.24
C LEU A 161 -0.88 40.82 -6.19
N ASP A 162 0.24 40.59 -6.87
CA ASP A 162 0.81 41.53 -7.82
C ASP A 162 -0.02 41.62 -9.09
N ARG A 163 -0.35 42.83 -9.53
CA ARG A 163 -1.05 43.06 -10.81
C ARG A 163 -0.19 42.74 -12.03
N SER A 164 1.13 42.72 -11.87
CA SER A 164 2.09 42.35 -12.92
C SER A 164 3.24 41.52 -12.32
N LEU A 165 3.60 40.44 -13.01
CA LEU A 165 4.76 39.61 -12.68
C LEU A 165 6.09 40.36 -12.85
N ASP A 166 6.13 41.48 -13.58
CA ASP A 166 7.32 42.32 -13.72
C ASP A 166 7.81 42.85 -12.36
N ASN A 167 6.90 42.99 -11.39
CA ASN A 167 7.26 43.37 -10.04
C ASN A 167 8.10 42.29 -9.34
N VAL A 168 7.87 41.01 -9.65
CA VAL A 168 8.70 39.90 -9.16
C VAL A 168 10.08 39.95 -9.83
N TYR A 169 10.15 40.18 -11.15
CA TYR A 169 11.42 40.37 -11.86
C TYR A 169 12.24 41.53 -11.27
N ARG A 170 11.60 42.67 -11.02
CA ARG A 170 12.23 43.85 -10.44
C ARG A 170 12.76 43.55 -9.03
N ALA A 171 11.93 42.94 -8.18
CA ALA A 171 12.33 42.58 -6.82
C ALA A 171 13.54 41.63 -6.80
N LEU A 172 13.56 40.60 -7.66
CA LEU A 172 14.70 39.69 -7.80
C LEU A 172 15.97 40.39 -8.29
N ARG A 173 15.82 41.33 -9.23
CA ARG A 173 16.95 42.09 -9.79
C ARG A 173 17.56 43.03 -8.75
N ASP A 174 16.73 43.82 -8.09
CA ASP A 174 17.16 44.89 -7.18
C ASP A 174 17.81 44.36 -5.90
N ASN A 175 17.48 43.10 -5.52
CA ASN A 175 17.96 42.49 -4.28
C ASN A 175 19.02 41.40 -4.49
N ALA A 176 19.40 41.10 -5.73
CA ALA A 176 20.49 40.18 -6.02
C ALA A 176 21.83 40.90 -5.81
N LYS A 177 22.51 40.62 -4.69
CA LYS A 177 23.81 41.25 -4.36
C LYS A 177 25.00 40.77 -5.21
N GLN A 178 24.77 39.84 -6.14
CA GLN A 178 25.82 39.23 -6.98
C GLN A 178 25.44 39.31 -8.45
N ASP A 179 26.38 39.78 -9.27
CA ASP A 179 26.19 39.88 -10.73
C ASP A 179 26.22 38.52 -11.43
N ALA A 180 26.93 37.55 -10.87
CA ALA A 180 27.02 36.18 -11.39
C ALA A 180 25.97 35.25 -10.75
N ALA A 181 25.47 34.29 -11.52
CA ALA A 181 24.62 33.22 -10.99
C ALA A 181 25.36 32.44 -9.90
N LEU A 182 24.66 32.09 -8.83
CA LEU A 182 25.27 31.33 -7.73
C LEU A 182 25.69 29.96 -8.24
N ARG A 183 26.98 29.65 -8.08
CA ARG A 183 27.46 28.26 -8.20
C ARG A 183 27.10 27.52 -6.92
N VAL A 184 25.86 27.02 -6.86
CA VAL A 184 25.35 26.24 -5.70
C VAL A 184 25.97 24.83 -5.64
N THR A 185 26.85 24.48 -6.57
CA THR A 185 27.50 23.16 -6.67
C THR A 185 28.84 23.11 -5.94
N SER A 186 29.21 21.94 -5.43
CA SER A 186 30.54 21.63 -4.90
C SER A 186 31.62 21.84 -5.96
N ALA A 187 32.74 22.44 -5.54
CA ALA A 187 33.96 22.54 -6.36
C ALA A 187 34.61 21.16 -6.58
N ASP A 188 34.53 20.28 -5.58
CA ASP A 188 34.97 18.89 -5.70
C ASP A 188 33.86 18.05 -6.35
N ARG A 189 34.11 17.60 -7.59
CA ARG A 189 33.21 16.72 -8.37
C ARG A 189 33.49 15.22 -8.17
N SER A 190 34.41 14.87 -7.27
CA SER A 190 34.63 13.48 -6.87
C SER A 190 33.37 12.91 -6.19
N ILE A 191 33.28 11.58 -6.12
CA ILE A 191 32.19 10.91 -5.37
C ILE A 191 32.12 11.42 -3.93
N ALA A 192 33.27 11.60 -3.28
CA ALA A 192 33.34 12.08 -1.90
C ALA A 192 32.85 13.53 -1.78
N GLY A 193 33.21 14.41 -2.72
CA GLY A 193 32.75 15.79 -2.77
C GLY A 193 31.23 15.90 -2.98
N LEU A 194 30.69 15.12 -3.92
CA LEU A 194 29.26 15.07 -4.18
C LEU A 194 28.46 14.51 -2.99
N ALA A 195 28.93 13.43 -2.36
CA ALA A 195 28.27 12.81 -1.21
C ALA A 195 28.21 13.72 0.02
N LYS A 196 29.13 14.68 0.16
CA LYS A 196 29.16 15.70 1.21
C LYS A 196 28.32 16.95 0.90
N SER A 197 27.71 17.02 -0.28
CA SER A 197 26.95 18.19 -0.71
C SER A 197 25.45 18.05 -0.42
N VAL A 198 24.84 19.14 0.04
CA VAL A 198 23.39 19.29 0.23
C VAL A 198 22.71 19.94 -0.97
N ALA A 199 23.46 20.37 -1.98
CA ALA A 199 22.92 21.02 -3.16
C ALA A 199 22.19 20.02 -4.06
N HIS A 200 20.95 20.32 -4.46
CA HIS A 200 20.15 19.39 -5.28
C HIS A 200 20.83 18.99 -6.60
N ARG A 201 21.65 19.87 -7.21
CA ARG A 201 22.41 19.56 -8.44
C ARG A 201 23.50 18.51 -8.19
N ASP A 202 24.18 18.59 -7.05
CA ASP A 202 25.23 17.63 -6.71
C ASP A 202 24.62 16.28 -6.35
N ARG A 203 23.47 16.29 -5.65
CA ARG A 203 22.68 15.08 -5.42
C ARG A 203 22.23 14.44 -6.72
N ALA A 204 21.69 15.23 -7.65
CA ALA A 204 21.27 14.76 -8.97
C ALA A 204 22.44 14.17 -9.79
N GLU A 205 23.64 14.77 -9.72
CA GLU A 205 24.83 14.17 -10.36
C GLU A 205 25.23 12.86 -9.69
N LEU A 206 25.21 12.78 -8.36
CA LEU A 206 25.52 11.54 -7.62
C LEU A 206 24.52 10.42 -7.95
N GLU A 207 23.23 10.75 -8.06
CA GLU A 207 22.16 9.85 -8.51
C GLU A 207 22.39 9.37 -9.95
N GLY A 208 22.75 10.26 -10.87
CA GLY A 208 23.08 9.89 -12.25
C GLY A 208 24.25 8.92 -12.32
N LYS A 209 25.34 9.23 -11.60
CA LYS A 209 26.51 8.33 -11.48
C LYS A 209 26.14 6.98 -10.87
N PHE A 210 25.23 6.93 -9.90
CA PHE A 210 24.75 5.67 -9.33
C PHE A 210 23.96 4.85 -10.34
N ALA A 211 23.03 5.48 -11.07
CA ALA A 211 22.18 4.82 -12.05
C ALA A 211 23.00 4.20 -13.19
N GLU A 212 23.98 4.94 -13.71
CA GLU A 212 24.86 4.53 -14.82
C GLU A 212 26.00 3.61 -14.37
N GLY A 213 26.38 3.65 -13.10
CA GLY A 213 27.51 2.90 -12.56
C GLY A 213 27.27 1.38 -12.51
N ASN A 214 28.36 0.62 -12.66
CA ASN A 214 28.38 -0.82 -12.39
C ASN A 214 28.34 -1.11 -10.88
N ALA A 215 28.25 -2.39 -10.49
CA ALA A 215 28.16 -2.80 -9.08
C ALA A 215 29.32 -2.28 -8.21
N ALA A 216 30.56 -2.24 -8.73
CA ALA A 216 31.71 -1.71 -8.00
C ALA A 216 31.60 -0.19 -7.78
N GLN A 217 31.24 0.55 -8.83
CA GLN A 217 31.03 2.01 -8.76
C GLN A 217 29.88 2.37 -7.81
N ARG A 218 28.76 1.64 -7.87
CA ARG A 218 27.62 1.82 -6.95
C ARG A 218 28.02 1.62 -5.49
N ARG A 219 28.79 0.56 -5.19
CA ARG A 219 29.33 0.35 -3.83
C ARG A 219 30.29 1.47 -3.40
N ALA A 220 31.14 1.97 -4.30
CA ALA A 220 32.02 3.09 -3.99
C ALA A 220 31.24 4.39 -3.69
N ILE A 221 30.15 4.64 -4.42
CA ILE A 221 29.22 5.74 -4.15
C ILE A 221 28.60 5.59 -2.75
N LEU A 222 28.08 4.40 -2.42
CA LEU A 222 27.46 4.15 -1.11
C LEU A 222 28.47 4.27 0.05
N GLN A 223 29.72 3.87 -0.15
CA GLN A 223 30.79 4.13 0.81
C GLN A 223 31.07 5.64 0.98
N GLY A 224 31.03 6.40 -0.12
CA GLY A 224 31.10 7.85 -0.11
C GLY A 224 29.94 8.48 0.67
N VAL A 225 28.71 7.98 0.48
CA VAL A 225 27.54 8.40 1.26
C VAL A 225 27.75 8.10 2.75
N ALA A 226 28.12 6.86 3.09
CA ALA A 226 28.32 6.42 4.48
C ALA A 226 29.34 7.28 5.25
N THR A 227 30.35 7.81 4.55
CA THR A 227 31.44 8.63 5.13
C THR A 227 31.26 10.14 4.91
N GLY A 228 30.30 10.55 4.08
CA GLY A 228 30.06 11.95 3.74
C GLY A 228 29.38 12.77 4.84
N GLY A 229 28.73 12.11 5.80
CA GLY A 229 28.05 12.77 6.91
C GLY A 229 26.83 13.62 6.52
N VAL A 230 26.36 13.51 5.27
CA VAL A 230 25.16 14.17 4.75
C VAL A 230 24.14 13.10 4.39
N TRP A 231 22.88 13.37 4.73
CA TRP A 231 21.75 12.53 4.35
C TRP A 231 21.54 12.58 2.82
N GLN A 232 21.58 11.42 2.17
CA GLN A 232 21.42 11.26 0.72
C GLN A 232 20.28 10.27 0.41
N PRO A 233 19.02 10.64 0.68
CA PRO A 233 17.88 9.72 0.60
C PRO A 233 17.71 9.09 -0.79
N ASP A 234 17.93 9.87 -1.84
CA ASP A 234 17.58 9.48 -3.21
C ASP A 234 18.51 8.39 -3.77
N VAL A 235 19.81 8.47 -3.48
CA VAL A 235 20.77 7.41 -3.84
C VAL A 235 20.49 6.14 -3.05
N LEU A 236 20.10 6.27 -1.78
CA LEU A 236 19.72 5.12 -0.94
C LEU A 236 18.42 4.47 -1.42
N GLU A 237 17.43 5.26 -1.83
CA GLU A 237 16.17 4.79 -2.43
C GLU A 237 16.42 4.04 -3.76
N GLN A 238 17.38 4.47 -4.58
CA GLN A 238 17.81 3.71 -5.77
C GLN A 238 18.49 2.40 -5.36
N ALA A 239 19.46 2.48 -4.45
CA ALA A 239 20.29 1.34 -4.07
C ALA A 239 19.51 0.21 -3.41
N LEU A 240 18.53 0.54 -2.57
CA LEU A 240 17.65 -0.43 -1.91
C LEU A 240 16.74 -1.20 -2.90
N ARG A 241 16.53 -0.68 -4.11
CA ARG A 241 15.72 -1.32 -5.17
C ARG A 241 16.53 -2.06 -6.23
N VAL A 242 17.86 -1.99 -6.18
CA VAL A 242 18.72 -2.75 -7.10
C VAL A 242 18.65 -4.25 -6.78
N GLU A 243 18.70 -5.11 -7.79
CA GLU A 243 18.66 -6.59 -7.64
C GLU A 243 19.93 -7.17 -6.99
N ASP A 244 21.08 -6.54 -7.23
CA ASP A 244 22.38 -6.90 -6.64
C ASP A 244 22.33 -6.78 -5.10
N HIS A 245 22.48 -7.93 -4.43
CA HIS A 245 22.42 -8.04 -2.97
C HIS A 245 23.56 -7.28 -2.28
N ALA A 246 24.79 -7.32 -2.81
CA ALA A 246 25.93 -6.62 -2.22
C ALA A 246 25.78 -5.10 -2.29
N VAL A 247 25.13 -4.57 -3.34
CA VAL A 247 24.77 -3.15 -3.42
C VAL A 247 23.72 -2.79 -2.36
N ARG A 248 22.70 -3.63 -2.14
CA ARG A 248 21.70 -3.40 -1.08
C ARG A 248 22.30 -3.46 0.32
N GLU A 249 23.21 -4.39 0.59
CA GLU A 249 23.93 -4.45 1.88
C GLU A 249 24.74 -3.17 2.13
N ALA A 250 25.46 -2.69 1.11
CA ALA A 250 26.18 -1.42 1.18
C ALA A 250 25.22 -0.24 1.42
N ALA A 251 24.00 -0.27 0.87
CA ALA A 251 22.98 0.75 1.12
C ALA A 251 22.49 0.73 2.57
N VAL A 252 22.27 -0.45 3.15
CA VAL A 252 21.91 -0.58 4.58
C VAL A 252 23.03 -0.09 5.49
N LEU A 253 24.29 -0.36 5.14
CA LEU A 253 25.46 0.20 5.83
C LEU A 253 25.49 1.74 5.77
N ALA A 254 25.27 2.32 4.58
CA ALA A 254 25.24 3.77 4.41
C ALA A 254 24.06 4.43 5.14
N LEU A 255 22.90 3.78 5.13
CA LEU A 255 21.71 4.20 5.87
C LEU A 255 21.97 4.20 7.37
N ASP A 256 22.58 3.15 7.92
CA ASP A 256 22.97 3.07 9.33
C ASP A 256 23.84 4.26 9.78
N LYS A 257 24.73 4.75 8.91
CA LYS A 257 25.64 5.86 9.22
C LYS A 257 25.08 7.25 9.00
N THR A 258 24.12 7.43 8.09
CA THR A 258 23.71 8.76 7.62
C THR A 258 22.26 9.11 7.91
N VAL A 259 21.41 8.15 8.29
CA VAL A 259 19.99 8.42 8.49
C VAL A 259 19.74 9.41 9.62
N VAL A 260 18.87 10.37 9.30
CA VAL A 260 18.29 11.39 10.18
C VAL A 260 16.79 11.11 10.37
N PRO A 261 16.09 11.77 11.30
CA PRO A 261 14.65 11.54 11.51
C PRO A 261 13.79 11.58 10.24
N ASP A 262 14.04 12.54 9.33
CA ASP A 262 13.33 12.65 8.05
C ASP A 262 13.53 11.43 7.12
N GLY A 263 14.56 10.62 7.39
CA GLY A 263 14.83 9.37 6.69
C GLY A 263 14.01 8.18 7.18
N LEU A 264 13.12 8.34 8.17
CA LEU A 264 12.27 7.28 8.70
C LEU A 264 11.52 6.49 7.60
N PRO A 265 10.90 7.11 6.57
CA PRO A 265 10.23 6.35 5.51
C PRO A 265 11.18 5.43 4.73
N VAL A 266 12.39 5.90 4.43
CA VAL A 266 13.43 5.11 3.74
C VAL A 266 13.88 3.94 4.63
N LEU A 267 14.05 4.19 5.93
CA LEU A 267 14.44 3.19 6.91
C LEU A 267 13.38 2.10 7.09
N LEU A 268 12.11 2.49 7.22
CA LEU A 268 11.00 1.53 7.34
C LEU A 268 10.79 0.72 6.05
N ARG A 269 11.00 1.34 4.88
CA ARG A 269 11.00 0.63 3.61
C ARG A 269 12.14 -0.39 3.55
N ALA A 270 13.37 0.02 3.87
CA ALA A 270 14.52 -0.88 3.93
C ALA A 270 14.25 -2.07 4.86
N ALA A 271 13.67 -1.82 6.03
CA ALA A 271 13.31 -2.85 7.01
C ALA A 271 12.23 -3.80 6.46
N GLY A 272 11.21 -3.27 5.78
CA GLY A 272 10.21 -4.05 5.04
C GLY A 272 10.80 -4.93 3.93
N THR A 273 11.97 -4.55 3.41
CA THR A 273 12.66 -5.27 2.33
C THR A 273 13.79 -6.18 2.78
N ALA A 274 14.09 -6.25 4.08
CA ALA A 274 15.21 -7.00 4.59
C ALA A 274 15.19 -8.47 4.11
N THR A 275 16.32 -8.99 3.66
CA THR A 275 16.45 -10.35 3.12
C THR A 275 16.60 -11.41 4.19
N ASP A 276 17.01 -11.00 5.39
CA ASP A 276 17.28 -11.85 6.54
C ASP A 276 17.11 -11.08 7.86
N ASP A 277 17.05 -11.83 8.96
CA ASP A 277 16.87 -11.30 10.31
C ASP A 277 18.05 -10.45 10.80
N GLY A 278 19.26 -10.66 10.27
CA GLY A 278 20.45 -9.88 10.62
C GLY A 278 20.35 -8.46 10.09
N GLN A 279 20.01 -8.33 8.81
CA GLN A 279 19.74 -7.04 8.17
C GLN A 279 18.60 -6.30 8.86
N TYR A 280 17.50 -7.00 9.16
CA TYR A 280 16.36 -6.41 9.87
C TYR A 280 16.74 -5.87 11.26
N ARG A 281 17.45 -6.67 12.07
CA ARG A 281 17.93 -6.26 13.40
C ARG A 281 18.85 -5.03 13.33
N LYS A 282 19.71 -4.95 12.32
CA LYS A 282 20.58 -3.79 12.11
C LYS A 282 19.77 -2.53 11.84
N LEU A 283 18.77 -2.59 10.96
CA LEU A 283 17.90 -1.46 10.65
C LEU A 283 17.07 -1.04 11.87
N LEU A 284 16.66 -1.98 12.71
CA LEU A 284 15.98 -1.68 13.98
C LEU A 284 16.92 -0.99 14.99
N ALA A 285 18.18 -1.40 15.07
CA ALA A 285 19.19 -0.72 15.89
C ALA A 285 19.45 0.72 15.38
N THR A 286 19.46 0.91 14.06
CA THR A 286 19.53 2.24 13.46
C THR A 286 18.30 3.09 13.83
N LEU A 287 17.10 2.52 13.79
CA LEU A 287 15.86 3.20 14.22
C LEU A 287 15.92 3.61 15.70
N GLU A 288 16.43 2.73 16.56
CA GLU A 288 16.61 3.00 17.98
C GLU A 288 17.52 4.21 18.23
N ARG A 289 18.62 4.33 17.47
CA ARG A 289 19.53 5.47 17.55
C ARG A 289 18.84 6.81 17.24
N ILE A 290 17.98 6.88 16.21
CA ILE A 290 17.30 8.12 15.82
C ILE A 290 15.99 8.39 16.59
N ALA A 291 15.42 7.37 17.23
CA ALA A 291 14.23 7.49 18.08
C ALA A 291 14.42 8.40 19.30
N GLY A 292 15.68 8.58 19.75
CA GLY A 292 16.01 9.49 20.85
C GLY A 292 15.66 10.95 20.58
N THR A 293 15.72 11.38 19.31
CA THR A 293 15.60 12.80 18.91
C THR A 293 14.27 13.17 18.28
N ASP A 294 13.44 12.20 17.89
CA ASP A 294 12.20 12.45 17.14
C ASP A 294 11.04 11.56 17.62
N LYS A 295 9.83 12.16 17.74
CA LYS A 295 8.63 11.48 18.25
C LYS A 295 8.12 10.42 17.29
N SER A 296 8.20 10.66 15.98
CA SER A 296 7.75 9.70 14.95
C SER A 296 8.64 8.47 14.92
N CYS A 297 9.96 8.66 14.98
CA CYS A 297 10.94 7.57 15.08
C CYS A 297 10.73 6.75 16.36
N ARG A 298 10.47 7.41 17.49
CA ARG A 298 10.14 6.74 18.76
C ARG A 298 8.87 5.93 18.66
N ARG A 299 7.81 6.47 18.05
CA ARG A 299 6.57 5.74 17.80
C ARG A 299 6.82 4.48 16.98
N ALA A 300 7.55 4.60 15.87
CA ALA A 300 7.89 3.48 15.01
C ALA A 300 8.67 2.40 15.76
N LEU A 301 9.64 2.78 16.60
CA LEU A 301 10.39 1.84 17.44
C LEU A 301 9.49 1.11 18.43
N VAL A 302 8.61 1.84 19.14
CA VAL A 302 7.67 1.25 20.12
C VAL A 302 6.72 0.27 19.42
N ILE A 303 6.20 0.60 18.25
CA ILE A 303 5.38 -0.31 17.44
C ILE A 303 6.14 -1.61 17.15
N ARG A 304 7.39 -1.51 16.66
CA ARG A 304 8.19 -2.69 16.32
C ARG A 304 8.49 -3.57 17.52
N ARG A 305 8.85 -2.97 18.64
CA ARG A 305 9.05 -3.69 19.91
C ARG A 305 7.76 -4.35 20.38
N ALA A 306 6.61 -3.67 20.26
CA ALA A 306 5.32 -4.23 20.62
C ALA A 306 4.96 -5.48 19.79
N LEU A 307 5.20 -5.45 18.47
CA LEU A 307 4.91 -6.58 17.59
C LEU A 307 5.86 -7.78 17.81
N GLN A 308 7.05 -7.55 18.38
CA GLN A 308 8.00 -8.59 18.76
C GLN A 308 7.80 -9.10 20.20
N ALA A 309 7.19 -8.29 21.07
CA ALA A 309 6.92 -8.65 22.45
C ALA A 309 5.89 -9.79 22.52
N PRO A 310 6.02 -10.71 23.50
CA PRO A 310 5.00 -11.71 23.74
C PRO A 310 3.68 -11.03 24.14
N GLY A 311 2.59 -11.44 23.50
CA GLY A 311 1.23 -11.05 23.90
C GLY A 311 0.69 -11.95 25.01
N LYS A 312 -0.53 -11.67 25.47
CA LYS A 312 -1.26 -12.56 26.40
C LYS A 312 -1.61 -13.92 25.80
N ILE A 313 -1.57 -14.03 24.47
CA ILE A 313 -1.79 -15.26 23.73
C ILE A 313 -0.43 -15.79 23.28
N ASP A 314 -0.16 -17.07 23.53
CA ASP A 314 0.95 -17.81 22.91
C ASP A 314 0.44 -18.49 21.61
N PRO A 315 0.75 -17.95 20.41
CA PRO A 315 0.28 -18.53 19.16
C PRO A 315 0.76 -19.98 18.97
N ALA A 316 1.94 -20.33 19.49
CA ALA A 316 2.50 -21.66 19.33
C ALA A 316 1.79 -22.68 20.23
N ALA A 317 1.37 -22.29 21.44
CA ALA A 317 0.53 -23.14 22.29
C ALA A 317 -0.82 -23.44 21.63
N TRP A 318 -1.44 -22.43 21.04
CA TRP A 318 -2.69 -22.59 20.29
C TRP A 318 -2.51 -23.48 19.06
N GLU A 319 -1.44 -23.30 18.30
CA GLU A 319 -1.12 -24.17 17.16
C GLU A 319 -0.97 -25.64 17.57
N ARG A 320 -0.24 -25.92 18.66
CA ARG A 320 -0.13 -27.28 19.21
C ARG A 320 -1.49 -27.84 19.63
N ALA A 321 -2.33 -27.03 20.26
CA ALA A 321 -3.68 -27.44 20.64
C ALA A 321 -4.57 -27.75 19.42
N TYR A 322 -4.45 -26.99 18.33
CA TYR A 322 -5.17 -27.26 17.08
C TYR A 322 -4.69 -28.56 16.41
N ALA A 323 -3.38 -28.79 16.36
CA ALA A 323 -2.81 -30.00 15.79
C ALA A 323 -3.27 -31.25 16.56
N ALA A 324 -3.30 -31.18 17.90
CA ALA A 324 -3.82 -32.24 18.75
C ALA A 324 -5.32 -32.50 18.51
N ALA A 325 -6.15 -31.45 18.45
CA ALA A 325 -7.58 -31.58 18.18
C ALA A 325 -7.88 -32.12 16.77
N SER A 326 -7.06 -31.76 15.78
CA SER A 326 -7.16 -32.27 14.40
C SER A 326 -6.83 -33.76 14.33
N SER A 327 -5.82 -34.19 15.07
CA SER A 327 -5.40 -35.60 15.11
C SER A 327 -6.42 -36.50 15.81
N SER A 328 -7.20 -35.97 16.76
CA SER A 328 -8.25 -36.71 17.48
C SER A 328 -9.62 -36.70 16.79
N GLY A 329 -9.76 -36.03 15.63
CA GLY A 329 -11.05 -35.84 14.97
C GLY A 329 -12.02 -34.90 15.71
N ALA A 330 -11.55 -34.20 16.75
CA ALA A 330 -12.36 -33.30 17.58
C ALA A 330 -12.55 -31.90 16.96
N VAL A 331 -12.27 -31.74 15.66
CA VAL A 331 -12.47 -30.46 14.96
C VAL A 331 -13.94 -30.32 14.63
N ALA A 332 -14.64 -29.49 15.40
CA ALA A 332 -15.98 -29.05 15.03
C ALA A 332 -15.88 -28.19 13.76
N THR A 333 -16.28 -28.74 12.62
CA THR A 333 -16.16 -28.08 11.32
C THR A 333 -17.32 -27.13 11.02
N VAL A 334 -18.46 -27.27 11.70
CA VAL A 334 -19.69 -26.53 11.37
C VAL A 334 -20.23 -25.80 12.60
N GLU A 335 -20.15 -24.46 12.61
CA GLU A 335 -20.82 -23.62 13.63
C GLU A 335 -22.34 -23.64 13.42
N VAL A 336 -22.73 -23.73 12.16
CA VAL A 336 -24.10 -23.72 11.65
C VAL A 336 -24.72 -25.08 11.85
N VAL A 337 -25.95 -25.10 12.35
CA VAL A 337 -26.76 -26.31 12.41
C VAL A 337 -27.47 -26.43 11.06
N PRO A 338 -27.39 -27.57 10.34
CA PRO A 338 -28.20 -27.81 9.15
C PRO A 338 -29.69 -27.65 9.44
N ASP A 339 -30.48 -27.24 8.44
CA ASP A 339 -31.91 -26.94 8.63
C ASP A 339 -32.70 -28.16 9.11
N GLU A 340 -32.31 -29.34 8.66
CA GLU A 340 -32.87 -30.64 9.06
C GLU A 340 -32.64 -30.99 10.53
N GLU A 341 -31.59 -30.45 11.17
CA GLU A 341 -31.26 -30.69 12.57
C GLU A 341 -31.90 -29.66 13.52
N LEU A 342 -32.46 -28.56 12.99
CA LEU A 342 -33.05 -27.51 13.83
C LEU A 342 -34.22 -28.00 14.70
N PRO A 343 -35.16 -28.84 14.23
CA PRO A 343 -36.22 -29.36 15.08
C PRO A 343 -35.68 -30.19 16.25
N GLU A 344 -34.65 -30.99 16.02
CA GLU A 344 -34.00 -31.79 17.08
C GLU A 344 -33.25 -30.89 18.06
N LEU A 345 -32.56 -29.86 17.57
CA LEU A 345 -31.89 -28.88 18.43
C LEU A 345 -32.88 -28.13 19.32
N ASP A 346 -34.03 -27.73 18.77
CA ASP A 346 -35.11 -27.06 19.51
C ASP A 346 -35.70 -27.97 20.61
N GLN A 347 -36.01 -29.22 20.27
CA GLN A 347 -36.46 -30.22 21.25
C GLN A 347 -35.42 -30.47 22.34
N ARG A 348 -34.13 -30.48 21.99
CA ARG A 348 -33.03 -30.59 22.96
C ARG A 348 -32.95 -29.38 23.88
N ILE A 349 -33.07 -28.16 23.35
CA ILE A 349 -33.10 -26.93 24.14
C ILE A 349 -34.26 -26.98 25.14
N GLU A 350 -35.45 -27.39 24.71
CA GLU A 350 -36.63 -27.51 25.58
C GLU A 350 -36.41 -28.58 26.68
N SER A 351 -35.92 -29.76 26.29
CA SER A 351 -35.62 -30.87 27.20
C SER A 351 -34.57 -30.50 28.25
N TRP A 352 -33.47 -29.87 27.83
CA TRP A 352 -32.44 -29.38 28.75
C TRP A 352 -32.96 -28.26 29.63
N THR A 353 -33.80 -27.36 29.11
CA THR A 353 -34.41 -26.28 29.92
C THR A 353 -35.28 -26.85 31.03
N LYS A 354 -36.07 -27.90 30.74
CA LYS A 354 -36.86 -28.60 31.76
C LYS A 354 -35.97 -29.26 32.82
N LYS A 355 -34.89 -29.93 32.40
CA LYS A 355 -33.92 -30.57 33.32
C LYS A 355 -33.20 -29.53 34.18
N ALA A 356 -32.72 -28.44 33.59
CA ALA A 356 -32.02 -27.38 34.31
C ALA A 356 -32.90 -26.72 35.38
N LYS A 357 -34.22 -26.56 35.10
CA LYS A 357 -35.20 -26.09 36.09
C LYS A 357 -35.42 -27.07 37.25
N ALA A 358 -35.26 -28.37 37.02
CA ALA A 358 -35.33 -29.38 38.07
C ALA A 358 -34.05 -29.47 38.91
N GLY A 359 -32.92 -29.01 38.36
CA GLY A 359 -31.64 -28.89 39.05
C GLY A 359 -30.48 -28.85 38.06
N ASP A 360 -29.54 -27.94 38.27
CA ASP A 360 -28.34 -27.77 37.46
C ASP A 360 -27.18 -27.33 38.37
N PRO A 361 -26.78 -28.13 39.38
CA PRO A 361 -25.92 -27.66 40.46
C PRO A 361 -24.48 -27.35 40.04
N ASP A 362 -24.06 -27.73 38.83
CA ASP A 362 -22.76 -27.41 38.22
C ASP A 362 -22.87 -26.40 37.06
N GLY A 363 -24.10 -25.93 36.75
CA GLY A 363 -24.37 -25.01 35.65
C GLY A 363 -24.15 -25.60 34.25
N LYS A 364 -23.87 -26.90 34.11
CA LYS A 364 -23.49 -27.51 32.84
C LYS A 364 -24.64 -27.52 31.85
N LEU A 365 -25.86 -27.84 32.30
CA LEU A 365 -27.03 -27.85 31.42
C LEU A 365 -27.36 -26.44 30.93
N SER A 366 -27.24 -25.42 31.79
CA SER A 366 -27.42 -24.03 31.39
C SER A 366 -26.38 -23.57 30.37
N LEU A 367 -25.13 -24.06 30.46
CA LEU A 367 -24.09 -23.79 29.48
C LEU A 367 -24.38 -24.48 28.14
N ASP A 368 -24.84 -25.73 28.15
CA ASP A 368 -25.26 -26.48 26.96
C ASP A 368 -26.44 -25.79 26.25
N ILE A 369 -27.43 -25.30 27.00
CA ILE A 369 -28.54 -24.49 26.47
C ILE A 369 -28.03 -23.21 25.82
N ALA A 370 -27.07 -22.52 26.44
CA ALA A 370 -26.48 -21.31 25.88
C ALA A 370 -25.81 -21.58 24.53
N GLY A 371 -25.03 -22.66 24.44
CA GLY A 371 -24.38 -23.09 23.19
C GLY A 371 -25.38 -23.44 22.09
N ALA A 372 -26.45 -24.18 22.44
CA ALA A 372 -27.49 -24.54 21.48
C ALA A 372 -28.27 -23.34 20.95
N ASN A 373 -28.69 -22.41 21.83
CA ASN A 373 -29.35 -21.17 21.44
C ASN A 373 -28.47 -20.31 20.52
N LEU A 374 -27.17 -20.22 20.82
CA LEU A 374 -26.23 -19.49 19.98
C LEU A 374 -26.11 -20.11 18.57
N ARG A 375 -25.98 -21.43 18.48
CA ARG A 375 -25.92 -22.12 17.18
C ARG A 375 -27.21 -21.94 16.37
N TYR A 376 -28.36 -22.01 17.03
CA TYR A 376 -29.66 -21.74 16.38
C TYR A 376 -29.72 -20.27 15.89
N ALA A 377 -29.31 -19.31 16.72
CA ALA A 377 -29.23 -17.91 16.33
C ALA A 377 -28.37 -17.70 15.06
N ILE A 378 -27.23 -18.38 14.97
CA ILE A 378 -26.33 -18.29 13.80
C ILE A 378 -26.98 -18.87 12.54
N ASN A 379 -27.65 -20.03 12.63
CA ASN A 379 -28.42 -20.55 11.50
C ASN A 379 -29.48 -19.52 11.04
N ARG A 380 -30.26 -18.96 11.97
CA ARG A 380 -31.29 -17.94 11.65
C ARG A 380 -30.71 -16.75 10.86
N MET A 381 -29.53 -16.27 11.25
CA MET A 381 -28.83 -15.19 10.54
C MET A 381 -28.51 -15.53 9.09
N GLN A 382 -28.09 -16.77 8.82
CA GLN A 382 -27.79 -17.21 7.45
C GLN A 382 -29.03 -17.22 6.56
N HIS A 383 -30.19 -17.56 7.12
CA HIS A 383 -31.48 -17.46 6.43
C HIS A 383 -32.09 -16.05 6.48
N ARG A 384 -31.30 -15.03 6.87
CA ARG A 384 -31.73 -13.62 6.98
C ARG A 384 -32.95 -13.43 7.90
N LYS A 385 -33.11 -14.29 8.90
CA LYS A 385 -34.15 -14.19 9.94
C LYS A 385 -33.56 -13.51 11.18
N ASP A 386 -34.41 -12.81 11.94
CA ASP A 386 -33.98 -12.13 13.17
C ASP A 386 -33.54 -13.16 14.24
N PRO A 387 -32.29 -13.10 14.73
CA PRO A 387 -31.77 -14.02 15.75
C PRO A 387 -31.88 -13.47 17.19
N THR A 388 -32.39 -12.25 17.39
CA THR A 388 -32.20 -11.46 18.62
C THR A 388 -32.63 -12.20 19.89
N PHE A 389 -33.82 -12.81 19.91
CA PHE A 389 -34.31 -13.54 21.08
C PHE A 389 -33.43 -14.74 21.45
N LEU A 390 -32.99 -15.53 20.46
CA LEU A 390 -32.10 -16.67 20.70
C LEU A 390 -30.74 -16.22 21.24
N LEU A 391 -30.22 -15.08 20.77
CA LEU A 391 -28.99 -14.51 21.31
C LEU A 391 -29.16 -14.03 22.76
N GLN A 392 -30.30 -13.40 23.08
CA GLN A 392 -30.63 -13.02 24.46
C GLN A 392 -30.80 -14.24 25.37
N ASP A 393 -31.44 -15.30 24.88
CA ASP A 393 -31.60 -16.56 25.60
C ASP A 393 -30.25 -17.26 25.82
N ALA A 394 -29.34 -17.18 24.84
CA ALA A 394 -27.97 -17.67 25.00
C ALA A 394 -27.23 -16.90 26.11
N VAL A 395 -27.32 -15.57 26.13
CA VAL A 395 -26.73 -14.73 27.19
C VAL A 395 -27.33 -15.08 28.56
N ALA A 396 -28.65 -15.18 28.65
CA ALA A 396 -29.35 -15.49 29.90
C ALA A 396 -29.00 -16.90 30.42
N ALA A 397 -28.91 -17.89 29.54
CA ALA A 397 -28.52 -19.25 29.89
C ALA A 397 -27.07 -19.34 30.36
N ALA A 398 -26.13 -18.66 29.68
CA ALA A 398 -24.73 -18.61 30.11
C ALA A 398 -24.58 -17.88 31.47
N GLY A 399 -25.37 -16.82 31.71
CA GLY A 399 -25.43 -16.15 33.01
C GLY A 399 -25.94 -17.07 34.13
N ARG A 400 -26.99 -17.86 33.87
CA ARG A 400 -27.49 -18.88 34.80
C ARG A 400 -26.47 -19.97 35.08
N ALA A 401 -25.73 -20.43 34.06
CA ALA A 401 -24.66 -21.40 34.25
C ALA A 401 -23.66 -20.92 35.31
N VAL A 402 -23.23 -19.65 35.21
CA VAL A 402 -22.31 -19.04 36.19
C VAL A 402 -22.93 -18.95 37.59
N GLN A 403 -24.20 -18.55 37.70
CA GLN A 403 -24.92 -18.50 38.98
C GLN A 403 -25.02 -19.88 39.64
N ASN A 404 -25.12 -20.92 38.81
CA ASN A 404 -25.22 -22.32 39.20
C ASN A 404 -23.87 -23.02 39.41
N GLY A 405 -22.77 -22.26 39.55
CA GLY A 405 -21.45 -22.82 39.88
C GLY A 405 -20.55 -23.14 38.70
N CYS A 406 -21.00 -22.94 37.45
CA CYS A 406 -20.09 -23.00 36.30
C CYS A 406 -19.07 -21.86 36.37
N SER A 407 -17.81 -22.12 36.01
CA SER A 407 -16.79 -21.07 36.02
C SER A 407 -17.13 -19.96 35.01
N LYS A 408 -16.89 -18.70 35.38
CA LYS A 408 -17.07 -17.55 34.46
C LYS A 408 -16.28 -17.73 33.16
N ALA A 409 -15.08 -18.28 33.26
CA ALA A 409 -14.21 -18.53 32.12
C ALA A 409 -14.77 -19.58 31.13
N ALA A 410 -15.52 -20.58 31.61
CA ALA A 410 -16.19 -21.54 30.73
C ALA A 410 -17.39 -20.93 29.97
N ALA A 411 -18.10 -19.97 30.59
CA ALA A 411 -19.22 -19.26 29.95
C ALA A 411 -18.78 -18.12 29.02
N ALA A 412 -17.61 -17.54 29.27
CA ALA A 412 -17.10 -16.35 28.58
C ALA A 412 -17.05 -16.46 27.04
N PRO A 413 -16.66 -17.58 26.40
CA PRO A 413 -16.66 -17.70 24.94
C PRO A 413 -18.03 -17.51 24.31
N LEU A 414 -19.06 -18.12 24.92
CA LEU A 414 -20.45 -18.04 24.45
C LEU A 414 -21.00 -16.63 24.64
N LEU A 415 -20.72 -16.03 25.81
CA LEU A 415 -21.12 -14.66 26.11
C LEU A 415 -20.46 -13.65 25.17
N ALA A 416 -19.16 -13.78 24.91
CA ALA A 416 -18.43 -12.92 23.99
C ALA A 416 -19.05 -12.94 22.59
N ARG A 417 -19.30 -14.15 22.06
CA ARG A 417 -19.90 -14.33 20.74
C ARG A 417 -21.34 -13.81 20.68
N ALA A 418 -22.17 -14.13 21.68
CA ALA A 418 -23.56 -13.66 21.72
C ALA A 418 -23.65 -12.14 21.82
N HIS A 419 -22.86 -11.50 22.69
CA HIS A 419 -22.81 -10.03 22.78
C HIS A 419 -22.31 -9.37 21.50
N TRP A 420 -21.32 -9.97 20.82
CA TRP A 420 -20.86 -9.46 19.53
C TRP A 420 -21.98 -9.47 18.48
N LEU A 421 -22.73 -10.57 18.38
CA LEU A 421 -23.86 -10.70 17.45
C LEU A 421 -25.05 -9.81 17.83
N LEU A 422 -25.20 -9.46 19.11
CA LEU A 422 -26.15 -8.46 19.61
C LEU A 422 -25.67 -7.02 19.41
N ASN A 423 -24.51 -6.80 18.79
CA ASN A 423 -23.91 -5.48 18.61
C ASN A 423 -23.62 -4.75 19.94
N ASP A 424 -23.17 -5.49 20.96
CA ASP A 424 -22.66 -4.98 22.24
C ASP A 424 -21.14 -5.23 22.33
N PRO A 425 -20.31 -4.45 21.61
CA PRO A 425 -18.87 -4.71 21.49
C PRO A 425 -18.12 -4.56 22.82
N SER A 426 -18.64 -3.74 23.75
CA SER A 426 -18.04 -3.52 25.06
C SER A 426 -18.12 -4.78 25.93
N LYS A 427 -19.30 -5.39 26.06
CA LYS A 427 -19.43 -6.66 26.78
C LYS A 427 -18.76 -7.80 26.03
N ALA A 428 -18.83 -7.81 24.70
CA ALA A 428 -18.17 -8.83 23.90
C ALA A 428 -16.66 -8.85 24.14
N SER A 429 -16.00 -7.68 24.20
CA SER A 429 -14.55 -7.60 24.42
C SER A 429 -14.14 -7.98 25.85
N GLU A 430 -14.92 -7.60 26.85
CA GLU A 430 -14.70 -8.01 28.25
C GLU A 430 -14.71 -9.54 28.38
N GLN A 431 -15.73 -10.18 27.82
CA GLN A 431 -15.87 -11.64 27.86
C GLN A 431 -14.81 -12.33 27.00
N ALA A 432 -14.43 -11.76 25.85
CA ALA A 432 -13.35 -12.31 25.03
C ALA A 432 -12.00 -12.25 25.74
N ALA A 433 -11.71 -11.17 26.47
CA ALA A 433 -10.49 -11.07 27.29
C ALA A 433 -10.47 -12.13 28.40
N LEU A 434 -11.58 -12.31 29.13
CA LEU A 434 -11.70 -13.33 30.16
C LEU A 434 -11.49 -14.76 29.61
N ALA A 435 -12.05 -15.04 28.43
CA ALA A 435 -11.90 -16.33 27.76
C ALA A 435 -10.45 -16.61 27.33
N VAL A 436 -9.77 -15.59 26.78
CA VAL A 436 -8.38 -15.70 26.31
C VAL A 436 -7.40 -15.88 27.48
N GLU A 437 -7.65 -15.22 28.61
CA GLU A 437 -6.78 -15.26 29.80
C GLU A 437 -6.91 -16.56 30.61
N SER A 438 -7.86 -17.43 30.25
CA SER A 438 -8.13 -18.70 30.94
C SER A 438 -7.88 -19.91 30.01
N PRO A 439 -6.62 -20.18 29.63
CA PRO A 439 -6.30 -21.22 28.66
C PRO A 439 -6.76 -22.62 29.11
N GLY A 440 -7.32 -23.39 28.18
CA GLY A 440 -7.82 -24.75 28.40
C GLY A 440 -9.33 -24.89 28.55
N LEU A 441 -10.08 -23.78 28.63
CA LEU A 441 -11.54 -23.78 28.80
C LEU A 441 -12.34 -23.57 27.50
N VAL A 442 -11.66 -23.32 26.37
CA VAL A 442 -12.29 -23.23 25.06
C VAL A 442 -11.80 -24.40 24.20
N PRO A 443 -12.69 -25.18 23.56
CA PRO A 443 -12.26 -26.20 22.61
C PRO A 443 -11.44 -25.53 21.51
N ALA A 444 -10.15 -25.83 21.48
CA ALA A 444 -9.19 -25.02 20.73
C ALA A 444 -9.57 -24.89 19.25
N ALA A 445 -10.08 -25.94 18.62
CA ALA A 445 -10.41 -25.95 17.19
C ALA A 445 -11.87 -25.57 16.85
N SER A 446 -12.62 -24.92 17.76
CA SER A 446 -14.04 -24.60 17.50
C SER A 446 -14.24 -23.27 16.74
N PRO A 447 -15.33 -23.11 15.98
CA PRO A 447 -15.68 -21.81 15.40
C PRO A 447 -15.85 -20.70 16.45
N THR A 448 -16.34 -21.05 17.65
CA THR A 448 -16.46 -20.12 18.77
C THR A 448 -15.11 -19.63 19.27
N SER A 449 -14.07 -20.47 19.36
CA SER A 449 -12.71 -20.01 19.71
C SER A 449 -12.14 -19.06 18.68
N ALA A 450 -12.33 -19.33 17.37
CA ALA A 450 -11.94 -18.40 16.32
C ALA A 450 -12.66 -17.05 16.49
N ALA A 451 -13.97 -17.06 16.73
CA ALA A 451 -14.71 -15.83 16.93
C ALA A 451 -14.25 -15.04 18.17
N VAL A 452 -13.96 -15.71 19.29
CA VAL A 452 -13.43 -15.09 20.51
C VAL A 452 -12.07 -14.43 20.25
N LEU A 453 -11.15 -15.14 19.57
CA LEU A 453 -9.85 -14.58 19.21
C LEU A 453 -9.99 -13.35 18.31
N ASP A 454 -10.93 -13.36 17.36
CA ASP A 454 -11.19 -12.22 16.47
C ASP A 454 -11.79 -11.03 17.22
N ILE A 455 -12.79 -11.24 18.08
CA ILE A 455 -13.37 -10.19 18.93
C ILE A 455 -12.28 -9.56 19.81
N TYR A 456 -11.46 -10.39 20.45
CA TYR A 456 -10.33 -9.93 21.25
C TYR A 456 -9.33 -9.13 20.41
N ALA A 457 -8.90 -9.67 19.27
CA ALA A 457 -7.93 -9.02 18.38
C ALA A 457 -8.43 -7.66 17.87
N ARG A 458 -9.69 -7.57 17.46
CA ARG A 458 -10.33 -6.32 17.00
C ARG A 458 -10.40 -5.28 18.10
N HIS A 459 -10.83 -5.66 19.29
CA HIS A 459 -10.87 -4.73 20.42
C HIS A 459 -9.48 -4.17 20.73
N GLN A 460 -8.46 -5.04 20.79
CA GLN A 460 -7.07 -4.60 21.01
C GLN A 460 -6.57 -3.70 19.87
N ALA A 461 -6.89 -4.02 18.61
CA ALA A 461 -6.56 -3.20 17.45
C ALA A 461 -7.27 -1.83 17.47
N ASP A 462 -8.50 -1.76 17.97
CA ASP A 462 -9.26 -0.51 18.09
C ASP A 462 -8.70 0.41 19.18
N LEU A 463 -8.19 -0.14 20.29
CA LEU A 463 -7.43 0.64 21.28
C LEU A 463 -6.19 1.29 20.65
N VAL A 464 -5.49 0.56 19.78
CA VAL A 464 -4.35 1.11 19.03
C VAL A 464 -4.79 2.18 18.04
N ARG A 465 -5.90 1.95 17.32
CA ARG A 465 -6.46 2.90 16.35
C ARG A 465 -6.96 4.19 17.00
N ALA A 466 -7.50 4.12 18.22
CA ALA A 466 -8.00 5.28 18.96
C ALA A 466 -6.90 6.30 19.30
N VAL A 467 -5.63 5.86 19.39
CA VAL A 467 -4.47 6.73 19.49
C VAL A 467 -4.10 7.33 18.13
N GLY A 468 -4.26 6.56 17.06
CA GLY A 468 -4.05 7.01 15.68
C GLY A 468 -2.62 7.50 15.44
N ASN A 469 -2.49 8.58 14.68
CA ASN A 469 -1.20 9.24 14.40
C ASN A 469 -0.88 10.36 15.40
N ASP A 470 -1.62 10.47 16.51
CA ASP A 470 -1.37 11.48 17.54
C ASP A 470 -0.09 11.13 18.30
N LEU A 471 0.99 11.85 17.97
CA LEU A 471 2.30 11.63 18.55
C LEU A 471 2.38 12.03 20.03
N GLU A 472 1.42 12.78 20.55
CA GLU A 472 1.38 13.21 21.96
C GLU A 472 0.78 12.15 22.90
N LYS A 473 -0.08 11.26 22.38
CA LYS A 473 -0.70 10.18 23.17
C LYS A 473 0.22 8.98 23.31
N GLU A 474 0.33 8.38 24.49
CA GLU A 474 1.11 7.15 24.67
C GLU A 474 0.63 6.02 23.73
N PHE A 475 1.57 5.26 23.13
CA PHE A 475 1.21 4.13 22.27
C PHE A 475 0.80 2.94 23.14
N PRO A 476 -0.37 2.30 22.90
CA PRO A 476 -0.80 1.15 23.69
C PRO A 476 -0.06 -0.12 23.22
N ALA A 477 1.23 -0.22 23.54
CA ALA A 477 2.13 -1.27 23.09
C ALA A 477 1.61 -2.69 23.44
N ALA A 478 1.09 -2.87 24.65
CA ALA A 478 0.49 -4.13 25.08
C ALA A 478 -0.71 -4.52 24.18
N ALA A 479 -1.55 -3.56 23.78
CA ALA A 479 -2.68 -3.83 22.91
C ALA A 479 -2.23 -4.25 21.50
N ALA A 480 -1.21 -3.59 20.94
CA ALA A 480 -0.65 -3.98 19.65
C ALA A 480 -0.05 -5.41 19.69
N SER A 481 0.69 -5.75 20.75
CA SER A 481 1.25 -7.10 20.96
C SER A 481 0.13 -8.15 21.08
N ASN A 482 -0.89 -7.88 21.89
CA ASN A 482 -2.03 -8.77 22.09
C ASN A 482 -2.84 -9.00 20.81
N ALA A 483 -3.13 -7.93 20.06
CA ALA A 483 -3.82 -8.01 18.78
C ALA A 483 -3.01 -8.85 17.78
N HIS A 484 -1.71 -8.59 17.68
CA HIS A 484 -0.82 -9.32 16.79
C HIS A 484 -0.75 -10.82 17.14
N ALA A 485 -0.61 -11.15 18.43
CA ALA A 485 -0.58 -12.53 18.90
C ALA A 485 -1.91 -13.26 18.64
N ALA A 486 -3.05 -12.61 18.90
CA ALA A 486 -4.38 -13.16 18.63
C ALA A 486 -4.58 -13.50 17.15
N TYR A 487 -4.23 -12.57 16.25
CA TYR A 487 -4.32 -12.82 14.82
C TYR A 487 -3.33 -13.88 14.33
N ARG A 488 -2.14 -13.98 14.94
CA ARG A 488 -1.22 -15.08 14.65
C ARG A 488 -1.82 -16.43 15.06
N ALA A 489 -2.48 -16.53 16.21
CA ALA A 489 -3.21 -17.75 16.57
C ALA A 489 -4.33 -18.06 15.55
N LEU A 490 -5.10 -17.05 15.14
CA LEU A 490 -6.14 -17.19 14.11
C LEU A 490 -5.60 -17.69 12.77
N ALA A 491 -4.42 -17.25 12.33
CA ALA A 491 -3.84 -17.68 11.07
C ALA A 491 -3.70 -19.21 10.96
N HIS A 492 -3.48 -19.89 12.08
CA HIS A 492 -3.37 -21.36 12.17
C HIS A 492 -4.68 -22.04 12.59
N HIS A 493 -5.70 -21.30 13.05
CA HIS A 493 -6.94 -21.87 13.58
C HIS A 493 -7.84 -22.42 12.46
N PRO A 494 -8.33 -23.68 12.44
CA PRO A 494 -9.05 -24.28 11.31
C PRO A 494 -10.34 -23.55 10.90
N ALA A 495 -11.08 -22.97 11.85
CA ALA A 495 -12.28 -22.17 11.58
C ALA A 495 -12.03 -20.67 11.28
N ALA A 496 -10.78 -20.21 11.18
CA ALA A 496 -10.52 -18.82 10.80
C ALA A 496 -10.99 -18.54 9.37
N THR A 497 -11.33 -17.28 9.10
CA THR A 497 -11.88 -16.81 7.82
C THR A 497 -10.93 -15.86 7.10
N GLU A 498 -11.12 -15.68 5.79
CA GLU A 498 -10.39 -14.67 5.00
C GLU A 498 -10.48 -13.28 5.65
N ALA A 499 -11.67 -12.84 6.03
CA ALA A 499 -11.91 -11.50 6.57
C ALA A 499 -11.10 -11.22 7.85
N GLN A 500 -10.89 -12.24 8.69
CA GLN A 500 -10.09 -12.12 9.91
C GLN A 500 -8.61 -11.95 9.60
N LEU A 501 -8.07 -12.69 8.63
CA LEU A 501 -6.66 -12.56 8.25
C LEU A 501 -6.41 -11.27 7.46
N THR A 502 -7.37 -10.82 6.66
CA THR A 502 -7.33 -9.49 6.03
C THR A 502 -7.29 -8.39 7.08
N ALA A 503 -8.08 -8.48 8.16
CA ALA A 503 -8.04 -7.52 9.26
C ALA A 503 -6.66 -7.45 9.94
N HIS A 504 -5.97 -8.59 10.09
CA HIS A 504 -4.59 -8.63 10.59
C HIS A 504 -3.62 -7.86 9.69
N VAL A 505 -3.66 -8.12 8.38
CA VAL A 505 -2.81 -7.44 7.39
C VAL A 505 -3.06 -5.94 7.41
N VAL A 506 -4.33 -5.51 7.44
CA VAL A 506 -4.72 -4.10 7.50
C VAL A 506 -4.22 -3.42 8.77
N MET A 507 -4.37 -4.07 9.93
CA MET A 507 -3.86 -3.56 11.19
C MET A 507 -2.34 -3.31 11.10
N LEU A 508 -1.58 -4.30 10.63
CA LEU A 508 -0.12 -4.18 10.49
C LEU A 508 0.28 -3.08 9.50
N TRP A 509 -0.46 -2.95 8.39
CA TRP A 509 -0.23 -1.88 7.42
C TRP A 509 -0.43 -0.49 8.03
N ASN A 510 -1.52 -0.31 8.79
CA ASN A 510 -1.84 0.95 9.45
C ASN A 510 -0.80 1.34 10.52
N LEU A 511 -0.13 0.35 11.10
CA LEU A 511 1.02 0.55 12.00
C LEU A 511 2.34 0.83 11.27
N GLY A 512 2.33 0.90 9.94
CA GLY A 512 3.54 0.99 9.13
C GLY A 512 4.42 -0.26 9.24
N ALA A 513 3.89 -1.39 9.73
CA ALA A 513 4.57 -2.67 9.94
C ALA A 513 4.63 -3.53 8.68
N GLN A 514 5.28 -2.98 7.65
CA GLN A 514 5.29 -3.55 6.30
C GLN A 514 5.95 -4.94 6.24
N HIS A 515 7.01 -5.19 7.03
CA HIS A 515 7.64 -6.51 7.09
C HIS A 515 6.66 -7.54 7.66
N GLU A 516 6.12 -7.27 8.84
CA GLU A 516 5.16 -8.13 9.53
C GLU A 516 3.88 -8.33 8.71
N ALA A 517 3.38 -7.27 8.05
CA ALA A 517 2.21 -7.32 7.18
C ALA A 517 2.42 -8.28 6.00
N MET A 518 3.61 -8.26 5.38
CA MET A 518 3.94 -9.17 4.27
C MET A 518 4.04 -10.63 4.73
N VAL A 519 4.60 -10.87 5.91
CA VAL A 519 4.64 -12.22 6.52
C VAL A 519 3.22 -12.73 6.77
N ALA A 520 2.37 -11.91 7.41
CA ALA A 520 0.98 -12.25 7.67
C ALA A 520 0.18 -12.48 6.37
N LEU A 521 0.40 -11.63 5.37
CA LEU A 521 -0.26 -11.71 4.07
C LEU A 521 0.10 -12.99 3.30
N ARG A 522 1.37 -13.38 3.28
CA ARG A 522 1.80 -14.65 2.66
C ARG A 522 1.21 -15.86 3.39
N ALA A 523 1.16 -15.83 4.72
CA ALA A 523 0.52 -16.88 5.49
C ALA A 523 -0.99 -16.97 5.16
N ALA A 524 -1.66 -15.84 5.07
CA ALA A 524 -3.08 -15.76 4.71
C ALA A 524 -3.35 -16.26 3.28
N LEU A 525 -2.52 -15.90 2.31
CA LEU A 525 -2.65 -16.33 0.91
C LEU A 525 -2.39 -17.82 0.70
N ARG A 526 -1.47 -18.44 1.46
CA ARG A 526 -1.31 -19.91 1.43
C ARG A 526 -2.59 -20.63 1.85
N ARG A 527 -3.34 -20.03 2.78
CA ARG A 527 -4.56 -20.60 3.30
C ARG A 527 -5.80 -20.27 2.46
N PHE A 528 -5.87 -19.06 1.94
CA PHE A 528 -6.97 -18.55 1.13
C PHE A 528 -6.45 -18.07 -0.23
N PRO A 529 -5.98 -18.98 -1.11
CA PRO A 529 -5.37 -18.60 -2.39
C PRO A 529 -6.36 -17.98 -3.39
N ALA A 530 -7.66 -18.09 -3.15
CA ALA A 530 -8.72 -17.46 -3.95
C ALA A 530 -9.14 -16.06 -3.44
N ALA A 531 -8.58 -15.60 -2.31
CA ALA A 531 -8.98 -14.37 -1.64
C ALA A 531 -8.56 -13.11 -2.40
N GLY A 532 -9.45 -12.58 -3.24
CA GLY A 532 -9.17 -11.39 -4.05
C GLY A 532 -8.75 -10.16 -3.24
N SER A 533 -9.23 -10.03 -1.99
CA SER A 533 -8.84 -8.94 -1.08
C SER A 533 -7.36 -9.01 -0.72
N LEU A 534 -6.87 -10.19 -0.31
CA LEU A 534 -5.46 -10.43 0.03
C LEU A 534 -4.54 -10.20 -1.18
N HIS A 535 -4.94 -10.66 -2.36
CA HIS A 535 -4.18 -10.40 -3.59
C HIS A 535 -4.08 -8.93 -3.94
N THR A 536 -5.10 -8.14 -3.60
CA THR A 536 -5.05 -6.68 -3.75
C THR A 536 -4.00 -6.07 -2.83
N TYR A 537 -3.96 -6.47 -1.55
CA TYR A 537 -2.91 -6.02 -0.63
C TYR A 537 -1.51 -6.45 -1.08
N LEU A 538 -1.35 -7.66 -1.65
CA LEU A 538 -0.07 -8.15 -2.16
C LEU A 538 0.45 -7.26 -3.28
N ARG A 539 -0.41 -6.98 -4.28
CA ARG A 539 -0.04 -6.11 -5.40
C ARG A 539 0.31 -4.70 -4.92
N THR A 540 -0.51 -4.11 -4.05
CA THR A 540 -0.22 -2.78 -3.48
C THR A 540 1.12 -2.77 -2.75
N HIS A 541 1.45 -3.81 -1.99
CA HIS A 541 2.70 -3.90 -1.24
C HIS A 541 3.90 -4.01 -2.17
N VAL A 542 3.79 -4.88 -3.18
CA VAL A 542 4.84 -5.08 -4.18
C VAL A 542 5.06 -3.82 -5.01
N GLN A 543 3.99 -3.16 -5.46
CA GLN A 543 4.08 -1.88 -6.19
C GLN A 543 4.72 -0.79 -5.33
N TRP A 544 4.35 -0.69 -4.06
CA TRP A 544 4.96 0.27 -3.14
C TRP A 544 6.46 0.01 -2.94
N ARG A 545 6.88 -1.27 -2.92
CA ARG A 545 8.26 -1.69 -2.71
C ARG A 545 9.14 -1.54 -3.96
N GLY A 546 8.76 -2.20 -5.05
CA GLY A 546 9.57 -2.35 -6.27
C GLY A 546 8.87 -1.83 -7.52
N GLY A 547 7.74 -1.15 -7.38
CA GLY A 547 7.01 -0.59 -8.51
C GLY A 547 6.29 -1.62 -9.36
N ASP A 548 5.87 -1.21 -10.56
CA ASP A 548 5.03 -2.03 -11.43
C ASP A 548 5.78 -3.22 -12.03
N THR A 549 7.09 -3.08 -12.29
CA THR A 549 7.94 -4.18 -12.74
C THR A 549 8.02 -5.33 -11.75
N ALA A 550 8.04 -5.04 -10.45
CA ALA A 550 8.08 -6.07 -9.40
C ALA A 550 6.81 -6.92 -9.34
N LEU A 551 5.68 -6.45 -9.88
CA LEU A 551 4.46 -7.25 -9.98
C LEU A 551 4.64 -8.51 -10.83
N ALA A 552 5.54 -8.47 -11.82
CA ALA A 552 5.74 -9.58 -12.74
C ALA A 552 6.32 -10.84 -12.09
N THR A 553 6.97 -10.70 -10.93
CA THR A 553 7.58 -11.79 -10.16
C THR A 553 7.01 -11.91 -8.74
N ALA A 554 5.96 -11.14 -8.44
CA ALA A 554 5.34 -11.09 -7.10
C ALA A 554 4.83 -12.44 -6.60
N TYR A 555 4.49 -13.33 -7.54
CA TYR A 555 3.87 -14.62 -7.30
C TYR A 555 4.86 -15.79 -7.41
N ASP A 556 6.12 -15.51 -7.70
CA ASP A 556 7.14 -16.55 -7.80
C ASP A 556 7.36 -17.20 -6.44
N GLY A 557 7.36 -18.54 -6.40
CA GLY A 557 7.64 -19.32 -5.20
C GLY A 557 6.48 -19.45 -4.20
N PHE A 558 5.24 -19.11 -4.58
CA PHE A 558 4.08 -19.47 -3.77
C PHE A 558 3.86 -20.99 -3.79
N ASP A 559 4.01 -21.61 -2.62
CA ASP A 559 3.66 -23.01 -2.40
C ASP A 559 2.15 -23.12 -2.12
N THR A 560 1.43 -23.85 -2.98
CA THR A 560 -0.02 -24.00 -2.90
C THR A 560 -0.47 -25.40 -3.31
N THR A 561 -1.63 -25.80 -2.79
CA THR A 561 -2.32 -27.02 -3.26
C THR A 561 -2.67 -26.90 -4.75
N PRO A 562 -2.97 -28.00 -5.45
CA PRO A 562 -3.38 -27.94 -6.86
C PRO A 562 -4.54 -26.98 -7.14
N GLU A 563 -5.55 -26.94 -6.27
CA GLU A 563 -6.69 -26.01 -6.38
C GLU A 563 -6.26 -24.57 -6.13
N GLY A 564 -5.40 -24.36 -5.13
CA GLY A 564 -4.84 -23.05 -4.84
C GLY A 564 -3.96 -22.52 -5.97
N LYS A 565 -3.25 -23.40 -6.67
CA LYS A 565 -2.39 -23.05 -7.79
C LYS A 565 -3.16 -22.37 -8.92
N ALA A 566 -4.35 -22.86 -9.26
CA ALA A 566 -5.18 -22.23 -10.30
C ALA A 566 -5.55 -20.77 -9.97
N ALA A 567 -5.89 -20.50 -8.70
CA ALA A 567 -6.18 -19.15 -8.23
C ALA A 567 -4.93 -18.26 -8.22
N ILE A 568 -3.81 -18.77 -7.70
CA ILE A 568 -2.51 -18.07 -7.71
C ILE A 568 -2.10 -17.71 -9.14
N GLU A 569 -2.22 -18.62 -10.11
CA GLU A 569 -1.91 -18.37 -11.52
C GLU A 569 -2.80 -17.30 -12.14
N TRP A 570 -4.09 -17.29 -11.79
CA TRP A 570 -5.01 -16.23 -12.21
C TRP A 570 -4.53 -14.85 -11.72
N PHE A 571 -4.26 -14.73 -10.42
CA PHE A 571 -3.82 -13.47 -9.83
C PHE A 571 -2.40 -13.07 -10.27
N ALA A 572 -1.53 -14.04 -10.55
CA ALA A 572 -0.23 -13.81 -11.17
C ALA A 572 -0.37 -13.24 -12.58
N GLY A 573 -1.23 -13.84 -13.42
CA GLY A 573 -1.54 -13.34 -14.76
C GLY A 573 -2.02 -11.89 -14.71
N TYR A 574 -2.91 -11.56 -13.78
CA TYR A 574 -3.40 -10.19 -13.60
C TYR A 574 -2.30 -9.21 -13.13
N ALA A 575 -1.41 -9.63 -12.22
CA ALA A 575 -0.28 -8.81 -11.80
C ALA A 575 0.73 -8.55 -12.94
N ILE A 576 1.04 -9.58 -13.73
CA ILE A 576 1.91 -9.48 -14.91
C ILE A 576 1.28 -8.57 -15.98
N LEU A 577 -0.04 -8.66 -16.18
CA LEU A 577 -0.78 -7.79 -17.09
C LEU A 577 -0.63 -6.30 -16.71
N LYS A 578 -0.71 -5.97 -15.41
CA LYS A 578 -0.46 -4.60 -14.92
C LYS A 578 0.97 -4.15 -15.17
N ALA A 579 1.94 -5.02 -14.91
CA ALA A 579 3.35 -4.75 -15.22
C ALA A 579 3.55 -4.45 -16.72
N ALA A 580 2.87 -5.20 -17.60
CA ALA A 580 2.91 -4.98 -19.05
C ALA A 580 2.31 -3.61 -19.43
N ASN A 581 1.17 -3.22 -18.86
CA ASN A 581 0.55 -1.91 -19.08
C ASN A 581 1.48 -0.74 -18.65
N ALA A 582 2.21 -0.91 -17.55
CA ALA A 582 3.21 0.06 -17.12
C ALA A 582 4.36 0.19 -18.15
N GLN A 583 4.80 -0.92 -18.75
CA GLN A 583 5.81 -0.89 -19.83
C GLN A 583 5.30 -0.18 -21.09
N VAL A 584 4.02 -0.36 -21.46
CA VAL A 584 3.42 0.39 -22.58
C VAL A 584 3.42 1.89 -22.29
N SER A 585 3.01 2.29 -21.09
CA SER A 585 3.04 3.70 -20.65
C SER A 585 4.45 4.29 -20.70
N ALA A 586 5.48 3.49 -20.39
CA ALA A 586 6.89 3.84 -20.50
C ALA A 586 7.47 3.72 -21.92
N ARG A 587 6.65 3.40 -22.94
CA ARG A 587 7.04 3.15 -24.33
C ARG A 587 8.07 2.02 -24.51
N GLN A 588 8.13 1.09 -23.56
CA GLN A 588 9.01 -0.09 -23.62
C GLN A 588 8.28 -1.27 -24.27
N TYR A 589 7.88 -1.11 -25.53
CA TYR A 589 6.95 -2.01 -26.21
C TYR A 589 7.44 -3.47 -26.32
N ALA A 590 8.74 -3.69 -26.51
CA ALA A 590 9.30 -5.04 -26.56
C ALA A 590 9.17 -5.77 -25.21
N ALA A 591 9.50 -5.09 -24.10
CA ALA A 591 9.34 -5.62 -22.76
C ALA A 591 7.86 -5.85 -22.42
N ALA A 592 6.99 -4.91 -22.80
CA ALA A 592 5.53 -5.05 -22.63
C ALA A 592 5.00 -6.34 -23.30
N ARG A 593 5.40 -6.59 -24.56
CA ARG A 593 4.99 -7.80 -25.30
C ARG A 593 5.43 -9.09 -24.62
N GLN A 594 6.65 -9.14 -24.08
CA GLN A 594 7.14 -10.30 -23.33
C GLN A 594 6.30 -10.55 -22.07
N LEU A 595 5.93 -9.49 -21.35
CA LEU A 595 5.08 -9.58 -20.16
C LEU A 595 3.64 -10.00 -20.52
N TYR A 596 3.03 -9.44 -21.56
CA TYR A 596 1.72 -9.90 -22.01
C TYR A 596 1.72 -11.40 -22.36
N GLY A 597 2.76 -11.89 -23.04
CA GLY A 597 2.91 -13.32 -23.32
C GLY A 597 3.04 -14.18 -22.05
N LYS A 598 3.72 -13.67 -21.01
CA LYS A 598 3.75 -14.33 -19.68
C LYS A 598 2.36 -14.34 -19.02
N ALA A 599 1.62 -13.23 -19.09
CA ALA A 599 0.27 -13.13 -18.53
C ALA A 599 -0.68 -14.12 -19.22
N VAL A 600 -0.65 -14.23 -20.54
CA VAL A 600 -1.45 -15.21 -21.31
C VAL A 600 -1.19 -16.63 -20.80
N ARG A 601 0.07 -17.05 -20.68
CA ARG A 601 0.40 -18.40 -20.17
C ARG A 601 -0.13 -18.66 -18.77
N ALA A 602 -0.07 -17.66 -17.88
CA ALA A 602 -0.57 -17.80 -16.51
C ALA A 602 -2.11 -17.95 -16.49
N PHE A 603 -2.83 -17.16 -17.29
CA PHE A 603 -4.28 -17.28 -17.41
C PHE A 603 -4.72 -18.58 -18.09
N GLU A 604 -4.03 -19.02 -19.15
CA GLU A 604 -4.29 -20.32 -19.79
C GLU A 604 -4.09 -21.49 -18.82
N SER A 605 -3.03 -21.45 -18.01
CA SER A 605 -2.76 -22.45 -16.98
C SER A 605 -3.86 -22.48 -15.92
N SER A 606 -4.27 -21.30 -15.43
CA SER A 606 -5.40 -21.17 -14.49
C SER A 606 -6.71 -21.73 -15.06
N ALA A 607 -7.03 -21.37 -16.31
CA ALA A 607 -8.23 -21.82 -17.02
C ALA A 607 -8.27 -23.34 -17.23
N ALA A 608 -7.10 -23.95 -17.45
CA ALA A 608 -6.98 -25.40 -17.62
C ALA A 608 -7.07 -26.14 -16.28
N ALA A 609 -6.56 -25.54 -15.20
CA ALA A 609 -6.52 -26.17 -13.87
C ALA A 609 -7.85 -26.11 -13.12
N ASN A 610 -8.69 -25.10 -13.34
CA ASN A 610 -9.97 -24.96 -12.65
C ASN A 610 -11.03 -24.28 -13.52
N GLN A 611 -12.17 -24.96 -13.69
CA GLN A 611 -13.28 -24.53 -14.54
C GLN A 611 -13.96 -23.25 -14.04
N ASP A 612 -13.97 -22.97 -12.74
CA ASP A 612 -14.57 -21.75 -12.17
C ASP A 612 -13.80 -20.48 -12.60
N TYR A 613 -12.51 -20.61 -12.88
CA TYR A 613 -11.68 -19.50 -13.36
C TYR A 613 -11.70 -19.36 -14.88
N ARG A 614 -12.09 -20.41 -15.62
CA ARG A 614 -11.88 -20.51 -17.07
C ARG A 614 -12.42 -19.31 -17.85
N ASP A 615 -13.67 -18.93 -17.63
CA ASP A 615 -14.29 -17.83 -18.37
C ASP A 615 -13.56 -16.51 -18.14
N SER A 616 -13.40 -16.14 -16.86
CA SER A 616 -12.67 -14.92 -16.48
C SER A 616 -11.21 -14.92 -16.95
N ALA A 617 -10.51 -16.06 -16.84
CA ALA A 617 -9.13 -16.20 -17.28
C ALA A 617 -9.00 -16.02 -18.80
N LEU A 618 -9.89 -16.62 -19.59
CA LEU A 618 -9.93 -16.44 -21.05
C LEU A 618 -10.26 -15.00 -21.44
N GLN A 619 -11.18 -14.34 -20.72
CA GLN A 619 -11.44 -12.91 -20.89
C GLN A 619 -10.15 -12.08 -20.68
N TYR A 620 -9.39 -12.34 -19.62
CA TYR A 620 -8.13 -11.65 -19.37
C TYR A 620 -7.00 -12.07 -20.32
N CYS A 621 -6.97 -13.31 -20.84
CA CYS A 621 -6.10 -13.70 -21.96
C CYS A 621 -6.36 -12.80 -23.17
N ALA A 622 -7.63 -12.60 -23.53
CA ALA A 622 -8.00 -11.76 -24.64
C ALA A 622 -7.55 -10.30 -24.41
N LEU A 623 -7.72 -9.76 -23.20
CA LEU A 623 -7.20 -8.43 -22.84
C LEU A 623 -5.67 -8.36 -22.96
N ALA A 624 -4.94 -9.38 -22.49
CA ALA A 624 -3.49 -9.44 -22.60
C ALA A 624 -3.03 -9.46 -24.07
N HIS A 625 -3.72 -10.22 -24.92
CA HIS A 625 -3.50 -10.22 -26.38
C HIS A 625 -3.81 -8.85 -27.00
N GLY A 626 -4.88 -8.18 -26.58
CA GLY A 626 -5.20 -6.81 -26.99
C GLY A 626 -4.09 -5.81 -26.64
N GLY A 627 -3.57 -5.89 -25.42
CA GLY A 627 -2.42 -5.09 -24.98
C GLY A 627 -1.15 -5.39 -25.79
N ALA A 628 -0.86 -6.67 -26.05
CA ALA A 628 0.27 -7.07 -26.90
C ALA A 628 0.13 -6.55 -28.34
N ALA A 629 -1.08 -6.63 -28.91
CA ALA A 629 -1.40 -6.08 -30.21
C ALA A 629 -1.15 -4.58 -30.26
N ARG A 630 -1.56 -3.87 -29.19
CA ARG A 630 -1.36 -2.42 -29.09
C ARG A 630 0.12 -2.04 -28.98
N ALA A 631 0.89 -2.74 -28.15
CA ALA A 631 2.33 -2.53 -28.05
C ALA A 631 3.03 -2.81 -29.39
N ALA A 632 2.65 -3.88 -30.09
CA ALA A 632 3.17 -4.19 -31.43
C ALA A 632 2.84 -3.09 -32.44
N LEU A 633 1.58 -2.63 -32.48
CA LEU A 633 1.13 -1.53 -33.33
C LEU A 633 1.91 -0.23 -33.08
N ASP A 634 2.04 0.20 -31.83
CA ASP A 634 2.75 1.44 -31.48
C ASP A 634 4.26 1.34 -31.77
N SER A 635 4.82 0.13 -31.90
CA SER A 635 6.20 -0.13 -32.33
C SER A 635 6.37 -0.34 -33.86
N GLY A 636 5.29 -0.27 -34.64
CA GLY A 636 5.32 -0.51 -36.10
C GLY A 636 5.37 -1.98 -36.52
N ALA A 637 5.24 -2.93 -35.59
CA ALA A 637 5.27 -4.37 -35.86
C ALA A 637 3.86 -4.88 -36.26
N PHE A 638 3.40 -4.52 -37.46
CA PHE A 638 2.01 -4.74 -37.88
C PHE A 638 1.57 -6.20 -37.96
N ASP A 639 2.42 -7.12 -38.45
CA ASP A 639 2.09 -8.55 -38.48
C ASP A 639 1.85 -9.12 -37.08
N ALA A 640 2.76 -8.81 -36.15
CA ALA A 640 2.61 -9.22 -34.76
C ALA A 640 1.37 -8.61 -34.08
N ALA A 641 0.99 -7.39 -34.48
CA ALA A 641 -0.23 -6.76 -34.01
C ALA A 641 -1.47 -7.53 -34.50
N LEU A 642 -1.50 -7.89 -35.79
CA LEU A 642 -2.58 -8.67 -36.40
C LEU A 642 -2.70 -10.07 -35.76
N GLU A 643 -1.59 -10.78 -35.58
CA GLU A 643 -1.55 -12.08 -34.91
C GLU A 643 -2.10 -12.01 -33.48
N SER A 644 -1.73 -10.97 -32.73
CA SER A 644 -2.20 -10.77 -31.37
C SER A 644 -3.70 -10.44 -31.32
N VAL A 645 -4.23 -9.65 -32.27
CA VAL A 645 -5.69 -9.42 -32.39
C VAL A 645 -6.41 -10.75 -32.64
N ALA A 646 -5.92 -11.57 -33.57
CA ALA A 646 -6.51 -12.87 -33.88
C ALA A 646 -6.52 -13.80 -32.67
N ALA A 647 -5.40 -13.89 -31.95
CA ALA A 647 -5.29 -14.70 -30.75
C ALA A 647 -6.27 -14.24 -29.66
N GLY A 648 -6.42 -12.92 -29.46
CA GLY A 648 -7.36 -12.37 -28.49
C GLY A 648 -8.83 -12.67 -28.82
N LEU A 649 -9.24 -12.49 -30.07
CA LEU A 649 -10.60 -12.80 -30.53
C LEU A 649 -10.91 -14.29 -30.47
N LYS A 650 -9.92 -15.15 -30.71
CA LYS A 650 -10.05 -16.60 -30.54
C LYS A 650 -10.18 -17.01 -29.08
N ALA A 651 -9.40 -16.39 -28.18
CA ALA A 651 -9.42 -16.71 -26.76
C ALA A 651 -10.78 -16.39 -26.12
N HIS A 652 -11.36 -15.22 -26.43
CA HIS A 652 -12.65 -14.81 -25.88
C HIS A 652 -13.37 -13.81 -26.81
N PRO A 653 -14.23 -14.28 -27.73
CA PRO A 653 -14.87 -13.41 -28.74
C PRO A 653 -15.62 -12.20 -28.17
N SER A 654 -16.37 -12.37 -27.08
CA SER A 654 -17.10 -11.26 -26.42
C SER A 654 -16.18 -10.28 -25.69
N GLY A 655 -14.87 -10.56 -25.62
CA GLY A 655 -13.84 -9.65 -25.09
C GLY A 655 -13.48 -8.49 -26.02
N MET A 656 -14.04 -8.44 -27.24
CA MET A 656 -13.72 -7.42 -28.25
C MET A 656 -13.87 -5.98 -27.74
N GLU A 657 -14.90 -5.70 -26.93
CA GLU A 657 -15.18 -4.36 -26.39
C GLU A 657 -14.78 -4.20 -24.92
N ALA A 658 -14.28 -5.26 -24.27
CA ALA A 658 -13.73 -5.16 -22.93
C ALA A 658 -12.50 -4.22 -22.93
N LYS A 659 -12.46 -3.30 -21.97
CA LYS A 659 -11.38 -2.30 -21.86
C LYS A 659 -10.35 -2.76 -20.83
N ASP A 660 -9.08 -2.58 -21.16
CA ASP A 660 -7.98 -2.66 -20.22
C ASP A 660 -7.92 -1.42 -19.31
N GLU A 661 -6.96 -1.40 -18.38
CA GLU A 661 -6.73 -0.27 -17.46
C GLU A 661 -6.26 1.01 -18.16
N LEU A 662 -5.84 0.92 -19.43
CA LEU A 662 -5.47 2.05 -20.28
C LEU A 662 -6.65 2.53 -21.16
N GLY A 663 -7.84 1.96 -20.99
CA GLY A 663 -9.03 2.29 -21.76
C GLY A 663 -8.99 1.82 -23.23
N ASN A 664 -8.13 0.85 -23.56
CA ASN A 664 -8.07 0.22 -24.87
C ASN A 664 -8.84 -1.10 -24.86
N SER A 665 -9.51 -1.42 -25.97
CA SER A 665 -10.10 -2.72 -26.23
C SER A 665 -9.44 -3.36 -27.45
N ILE A 666 -9.64 -4.67 -27.64
CA ILE A 666 -9.16 -5.38 -28.84
C ILE A 666 -9.79 -4.76 -30.09
N GLY A 667 -11.10 -4.50 -30.08
CA GLY A 667 -11.83 -3.86 -31.17
C GLY A 667 -11.29 -2.47 -31.51
N ARG A 668 -11.02 -1.63 -30.49
CA ARG A 668 -10.41 -0.31 -30.70
C ARG A 668 -9.01 -0.43 -31.31
N THR A 669 -8.23 -1.40 -30.85
CA THR A 669 -6.87 -1.66 -31.36
C THR A 669 -6.89 -2.16 -32.80
N ALA A 670 -7.80 -3.08 -33.14
CA ALA A 670 -8.01 -3.57 -34.50
C ALA A 670 -8.40 -2.45 -35.47
N ARG A 671 -9.38 -1.59 -35.09
CA ARG A 671 -9.76 -0.42 -35.89
C ARG A 671 -8.58 0.54 -36.11
N ARG A 672 -7.73 0.74 -35.09
CA ARG A 672 -6.54 1.58 -35.24
C ARG A 672 -5.49 0.92 -36.14
N LEU A 673 -5.25 -0.38 -35.98
CA LEU A 673 -4.34 -1.17 -36.83
C LEU A 673 -4.77 -1.08 -38.30
N ARG A 674 -6.05 -1.30 -38.59
CA ARG A 674 -6.62 -1.17 -39.95
C ARG A 674 -6.27 0.16 -40.60
N ARG A 675 -6.51 1.29 -39.91
CA ARG A 675 -6.17 2.63 -40.42
C ARG A 675 -4.67 2.79 -40.72
N HIS A 676 -3.79 2.28 -39.85
CA HIS A 676 -2.34 2.33 -40.11
C HIS A 676 -1.92 1.46 -41.30
N LEU A 677 -2.54 0.29 -41.46
CA LEU A 677 -2.29 -0.60 -42.60
C LEU A 677 -2.75 0.02 -43.93
N GLU A 678 -3.94 0.63 -43.94
CA GLU A 678 -4.48 1.36 -45.10
C GLU A 678 -3.56 2.53 -45.49
N GLN A 679 -3.17 3.36 -44.52
CA GLN A 679 -2.24 4.48 -44.74
C GLN A 679 -0.87 4.01 -45.23
N GLY A 680 -0.42 2.82 -44.80
CA GLY A 680 0.82 2.20 -45.23
C GLY A 680 0.75 1.39 -46.52
N GLY A 681 -0.40 1.36 -47.20
CA GLY A 681 -0.59 0.59 -48.44
C GLY A 681 -0.48 -0.94 -48.25
N LYS A 682 -0.71 -1.46 -47.04
CA LYS A 682 -0.56 -2.88 -46.68
C LYS A 682 -1.84 -3.67 -46.95
N VAL A 683 -2.27 -3.70 -48.22
CA VAL A 683 -3.56 -4.25 -48.67
C VAL A 683 -3.81 -5.68 -48.18
N GLU A 684 -2.81 -6.56 -48.25
CA GLU A 684 -2.95 -7.96 -47.81
C GLU A 684 -3.25 -8.08 -46.31
N LEU A 685 -2.64 -7.25 -45.47
CA LEU A 685 -2.88 -7.25 -44.02
C LEU A 685 -4.25 -6.66 -43.68
N VAL A 686 -4.72 -5.67 -44.43
CA VAL A 686 -6.09 -5.14 -44.31
C VAL A 686 -7.10 -6.25 -44.62
N ALA A 687 -6.94 -6.97 -45.73
CA ALA A 687 -7.84 -8.06 -46.11
C ALA A 687 -7.88 -9.19 -45.05
N ARG A 688 -6.71 -9.55 -44.48
CA ARG A 688 -6.62 -10.53 -43.39
C ARG A 688 -7.33 -10.04 -42.12
N LEU A 689 -7.16 -8.76 -41.76
CA LEU A 689 -7.82 -8.18 -40.59
C LEU A 689 -9.34 -8.08 -40.77
N ASP A 690 -9.81 -7.66 -41.94
CA ASP A 690 -11.24 -7.55 -42.24
C ASP A 690 -11.92 -8.92 -42.20
N LYS A 691 -11.32 -9.95 -42.80
CA LYS A 691 -11.78 -11.34 -42.70
C LYS A 691 -11.88 -11.81 -41.24
N LEU A 692 -10.85 -11.55 -40.44
CA LEU A 692 -10.83 -11.90 -39.02
C LEU A 692 -11.98 -11.20 -38.25
N LEU A 693 -12.21 -9.92 -38.51
CA LEU A 693 -13.30 -9.17 -37.88
C LEU A 693 -14.68 -9.66 -38.32
N GLU A 694 -14.84 -10.08 -39.57
CA GLU A 694 -16.09 -10.69 -40.06
C GLU A 694 -16.38 -12.05 -39.41
N GLU A 695 -15.36 -12.89 -39.24
CA GLU A 695 -15.47 -14.22 -38.60
C GLU A 695 -15.89 -14.11 -37.13
N HIS A 696 -15.42 -13.09 -36.43
CA HIS A 696 -15.66 -12.92 -34.99
C HIS A 696 -16.74 -11.87 -34.65
N GLY A 697 -17.11 -11.00 -35.58
CA GLY A 697 -18.09 -9.91 -35.38
C GLY A 697 -19.54 -10.28 -35.67
N LYS A 698 -19.83 -11.43 -36.30
CA LYS A 698 -21.19 -11.87 -36.68
C LYS A 698 -21.97 -12.62 -35.59
N LYS A 699 -21.68 -12.36 -34.30
CA LYS A 699 -22.45 -12.95 -33.20
C LYS A 699 -22.96 -11.87 -32.24
N GLU A 700 -24.06 -11.25 -32.64
CA GLU A 700 -25.18 -10.91 -31.73
C GLU A 700 -26.48 -11.37 -32.37
#